data_AF-A0A4Z0KA44-F1
#
_entry.id   AF-A0A4Z0KA44-F1
#
_cell.length_a   1.000
_cell.length_b   1.000
_cell.length_c   1.000
_cell.angle_alpha   90.00
_cell.angle_beta   90.00
_cell.angle_gamma   90.00
#
_symmetry.space_group_name_H-M   'P 1'
#
loop_
_entity.id
_entity.type
_entity.pdbx_description
1 polymer ?
#
loop_
_entity_poly.entity_id
_entity_poly.type
_entity_poly.pdbx_seq_one_letter_code
_entity_poly.pdbx_strand_id
1 'polypeptide(L)'
;MPRTSRPLQVLPIILREVEVTGIADITPNMRRLTVAGDQLAEADVDGMARPAFRSEGFDDHVKLVIPPPDGTDFDIGEQEEFRFKWNREALNRARDYTVRSVDPENNSFTFDVVRHDSGLASDWAFGAAIGQRISFAGPKTCAGLADGIDFNLLVADETALPAVGRWLEEAPAGTRGHIIVEVPTADDIQDIPTEADVEIDWLIRGSTAPGESTLLYEAVKNLDLPAGRTFAWCAGETLTIAPIRRYLRRDVGLPKEDVEVVGYWRKLPAERRAEVGSHTVTDQSPVADRSTIAEAAAPTSGASPAAGAPTSGTVTAIVSSPGSMAGTSSTDGTGSTDGAAASASPESSLDVLEQVHEMTEILPPIITRAAVTFGLNDLIAGGITTAEAIAAETGIDTDGIRVVLTAMCSLGLLEREGEGYRNTPTGAVLTSEGSADGLDLGDSALLDLFSIVDLIDVLRGGFAARTSRASATQALTWHDQRAADENLDAAHRSRTLDHLRYVLDIILDLEPIATASSVALTGDAGAEVAAALTRKAPESGRTIHTPAAAAALTGEQAWPKVEATLVLAGLTGRSRVEARGLLARVIENSDSLVVVEPFTDEAEVDDHQAEELVATFTTTGHASWTSREVRELLVELGIASVDVVDIGWGFGRFHRAVIAGRR
;
A
#
# COMPACT_ATOMS: atom_id res chain seq x y z
N MET A 1 -9.99 -1.96 -9.38
CA MET A 1 -10.32 -1.33 -8.09
C MET A 1 -10.40 -2.42 -7.03
N PRO A 2 -10.03 -2.18 -5.77
CA PRO A 2 -10.35 -3.14 -4.71
C PRO A 2 -11.86 -3.37 -4.74
N ARG A 3 -12.30 -4.63 -4.87
CA ARG A 3 -13.68 -4.97 -4.54
C ARG A 3 -13.79 -4.68 -3.05
N THR A 4 -14.57 -3.68 -2.66
CA THR A 4 -14.93 -3.34 -1.28
C THR A 4 -16.45 -3.29 -1.22
N SER A 5 -17.02 -3.71 -0.10
CA SER A 5 -18.45 -3.61 0.16
C SER A 5 -18.90 -2.20 0.54
N ARG A 6 -17.95 -1.26 0.64
CA ARG A 6 -18.21 0.15 0.92
C ARG A 6 -18.47 0.92 -0.37
N PRO A 7 -19.47 1.83 -0.38
CA PRO A 7 -19.64 2.74 -1.49
C PRO A 7 -18.44 3.69 -1.58
N LEU A 8 -17.81 3.74 -2.74
CA LEU A 8 -16.65 4.59 -3.02
C LEU A 8 -17.03 5.79 -3.88
N GLN A 9 -16.59 6.97 -3.47
CA GLN A 9 -16.65 8.20 -4.25
C GLN A 9 -15.23 8.71 -4.53
N VAL A 10 -14.96 9.11 -5.76
CA VAL A 10 -13.69 9.76 -6.13
C VAL A 10 -13.93 11.26 -6.13
N LEU A 11 -13.06 12.00 -5.43
CA LEU A 11 -13.10 13.45 -5.33
C LEU A 11 -11.90 14.07 -6.07
N PRO A 12 -12.04 15.28 -6.64
CA PRO A 12 -10.92 15.99 -7.23
C PRO A 12 -9.89 16.32 -6.15
N ILE A 13 -8.62 16.00 -6.43
CA ILE A 13 -7.54 16.34 -5.51
C ILE A 13 -7.17 17.82 -5.67
N ILE A 14 -7.37 18.58 -4.60
CA ILE A 14 -7.23 20.04 -4.58
C ILE A 14 -6.26 20.40 -3.47
N LEU A 15 -5.22 21.17 -3.80
CA LEU A 15 -4.35 21.79 -2.81
C LEU A 15 -5.09 22.95 -2.13
N ARG A 16 -5.12 22.96 -0.80
CA ARG A 16 -5.71 24.01 0.03
C ARG A 16 -4.72 24.46 1.09
N GLU A 17 -4.75 25.73 1.43
CA GLU A 17 -4.07 26.31 2.59
C GLU A 17 -5.09 26.65 3.68
N VAL A 18 -4.79 26.25 4.91
CA VAL A 18 -5.61 26.51 6.11
C VAL A 18 -4.74 26.95 7.27
N GLU A 19 -5.36 27.52 8.30
CA GLU A 19 -4.71 28.01 9.51
C GLU A 19 -5.14 27.19 10.73
N VAL A 20 -4.21 26.92 11.64
CA VAL A 20 -4.52 26.31 12.95
C VAL A 20 -5.35 27.28 13.79
N THR A 21 -6.57 26.89 14.12
CA THR A 21 -7.52 27.67 14.93
C THR A 21 -7.85 27.03 16.27
N GLY A 22 -7.51 25.75 16.47
CA GLY A 22 -7.69 25.06 17.74
C GLY A 22 -6.61 24.00 17.99
N ILE A 23 -6.26 23.82 19.26
CA ILE A 23 -5.31 22.79 19.72
C ILE A 23 -5.86 22.17 21.00
N ALA A 24 -5.95 20.85 21.05
CA ALA A 24 -6.35 20.11 22.24
C ALA A 24 -5.48 18.85 22.41
N ASP A 25 -4.89 18.67 23.59
CA ASP A 25 -4.26 17.39 23.96
C ASP A 25 -5.37 16.46 24.44
N ILE A 26 -5.75 15.49 23.61
CA ILE A 26 -6.85 14.54 23.87
C ILE A 26 -6.39 13.50 24.90
N THR A 27 -5.16 13.03 24.72
CA THR A 27 -4.45 12.16 25.66
C THR A 27 -2.99 12.61 25.75
N PRO A 28 -2.17 12.07 26.67
CA PRO A 28 -0.75 12.42 26.72
C PRO A 28 -0.01 12.20 25.38
N ASN A 29 -0.42 11.20 24.60
CA ASN A 29 0.20 10.83 23.33
C ASN A 29 -0.65 11.18 22.09
N MET A 30 -1.72 11.94 22.21
CA MET A 30 -2.55 12.35 21.07
C MET A 30 -3.00 13.81 21.17
N ARG A 31 -2.73 14.58 20.11
CA ARG A 31 -3.12 15.98 19.97
C ARG A 31 -4.05 16.17 18.79
N ARG A 32 -5.20 16.80 19.03
CA ARG A 32 -6.12 17.28 18.01
C ARG A 32 -5.75 18.69 17.58
N LEU A 33 -5.69 18.90 16.27
CA LEU A 33 -5.61 20.22 15.66
C LEU A 33 -6.92 20.51 14.92
N THR A 34 -7.48 21.69 15.17
CA THR A 34 -8.55 22.27 14.35
C THR A 34 -7.90 23.25 13.39
N VAL A 35 -8.20 23.11 12.10
CA VAL A 35 -7.76 24.02 11.06
C VAL A 35 -8.95 24.59 10.30
N ALA A 36 -8.88 25.87 9.95
CA ALA A 36 -9.93 26.56 9.22
C ALA A 36 -9.35 27.45 8.12
N GLY A 37 -10.16 27.76 7.11
CA GLY A 37 -9.77 28.70 6.07
C GLY A 37 -10.77 28.78 4.93
N ASP A 38 -10.77 29.93 4.24
CA ASP A 38 -11.71 30.22 3.14
C ASP A 38 -11.56 29.24 1.96
N GLN A 39 -10.38 28.62 1.80
CA GLN A 39 -10.14 27.62 0.75
C GLN A 39 -10.89 26.29 0.98
N LEU A 40 -11.53 26.09 2.15
CA LEU A 40 -12.43 24.97 2.37
C LEU A 40 -13.82 25.22 1.75
N ALA A 41 -14.20 26.45 1.46
CA ALA A 41 -15.45 26.77 0.80
C ALA A 41 -15.38 26.48 -0.71
N GLU A 42 -16.54 26.45 -1.36
CA GLU A 42 -16.62 26.42 -2.81
C GLU A 42 -16.09 27.74 -3.40
N ALA A 43 -15.24 27.63 -4.43
CA ALA A 43 -14.66 28.79 -5.12
C ALA A 43 -14.39 28.48 -6.60
N ASP A 44 -14.17 29.52 -7.39
CA ASP A 44 -13.54 29.44 -8.71
C ASP A 44 -12.18 30.12 -8.63
N VAL A 45 -11.12 29.41 -8.97
CA VAL A 45 -9.75 29.92 -8.95
C VAL A 45 -9.14 29.70 -10.32
N ASP A 46 -8.85 30.80 -11.02
CA ASP A 46 -8.28 30.82 -12.37
C ASP A 46 -9.12 30.02 -13.40
N GLY A 47 -10.46 30.06 -13.28
CA GLY A 47 -11.36 29.34 -14.17
C GLY A 47 -11.51 27.85 -13.85
N MET A 48 -10.91 27.38 -12.75
CA MET A 48 -11.04 26.01 -12.26
C MET A 48 -11.96 25.98 -11.04
N ALA A 49 -13.05 25.21 -11.16
CA ALA A 49 -14.00 24.99 -10.08
C ALA A 49 -13.33 24.25 -8.90
N ARG A 50 -13.44 24.84 -7.71
CA ARG A 50 -12.99 24.28 -6.43
C ARG A 50 -14.21 23.93 -5.61
N PRO A 51 -14.70 22.68 -5.63
CA PRO A 51 -15.77 22.27 -4.75
C PRO A 51 -15.38 22.49 -3.29
N ALA A 52 -16.40 22.77 -2.47
CA ALA A 52 -16.26 22.80 -1.01
C ALA A 52 -15.60 21.51 -0.51
N PHE A 53 -14.75 21.65 0.50
CA PHE A 53 -14.10 20.51 1.14
C PHE A 53 -15.15 19.61 1.78
N ARG A 54 -15.06 18.31 1.48
CA ARG A 54 -15.94 17.28 2.01
C ARG A 54 -15.11 16.06 2.36
N SER A 55 -15.56 15.38 3.39
CA SER A 55 -15.07 14.07 3.81
C SER A 55 -16.25 13.37 4.46
N GLU A 56 -16.69 12.28 3.86
CA GLU A 56 -17.90 11.55 4.25
C GLU A 56 -17.57 10.14 4.78
N GLY A 57 -16.36 9.64 4.53
CA GLY A 57 -15.88 8.38 5.07
C GLY A 57 -15.13 8.55 6.39
N PHE A 58 -15.27 7.57 7.27
CA PHE A 58 -14.66 7.60 8.61
C PHE A 58 -13.13 7.51 8.59
N ASP A 59 -12.56 6.89 7.54
CA ASP A 59 -11.12 6.69 7.34
C ASP A 59 -10.56 7.52 6.16
N ASP A 60 -11.33 8.52 5.71
CA ASP A 60 -10.88 9.49 4.73
C ASP A 60 -9.63 10.21 5.25
N HIS A 61 -8.66 10.42 4.36
CA HIS A 61 -7.40 11.06 4.71
C HIS A 61 -7.02 12.17 3.72
N VAL A 62 -6.27 13.13 4.25
CA VAL A 62 -5.63 14.20 3.49
C VAL A 62 -4.12 14.09 3.59
N LYS A 63 -3.41 14.53 2.55
CA LYS A 63 -1.96 14.70 2.57
C LYS A 63 -1.62 16.08 3.11
N LEU A 64 -1.27 16.15 4.39
CA LEU A 64 -0.73 17.36 5.01
C LEU A 64 0.72 17.59 4.55
N VAL A 65 1.04 18.80 4.11
CA VAL A 65 2.38 19.19 3.67
C VAL A 65 3.06 19.95 4.80
N ILE A 66 3.98 19.29 5.51
CA ILE A 66 4.61 19.89 6.69
C ILE A 66 5.61 20.97 6.26
N PRO A 67 5.45 22.23 6.73
CA PRO A 67 6.32 23.32 6.32
C PRO A 67 7.76 23.14 6.84
N PRO A 68 8.77 23.70 6.16
CA PRO A 68 10.12 23.79 6.69
C PRO A 68 10.15 24.49 8.06
N PRO A 69 10.96 24.02 9.03
CA PRO A 69 11.04 24.64 10.36
C PRO A 69 11.50 26.10 10.35
N ASP A 70 12.24 26.51 9.32
CA ASP A 70 12.70 27.89 9.13
C ASP A 70 11.63 28.80 8.49
N GLY A 71 10.47 28.24 8.13
CA GLY A 71 9.36 28.98 7.54
C GLY A 71 9.59 29.37 6.08
N THR A 72 10.58 28.78 5.40
CA THR A 72 10.86 29.09 4.00
C THR A 72 9.73 28.55 3.11
N ASP A 73 9.16 29.43 2.29
CA ASP A 73 8.22 29.03 1.23
C ASP A 73 8.95 28.15 0.21
N PHE A 74 8.28 27.09 -0.24
CA PHE A 74 8.80 26.18 -1.25
C PHE A 74 7.69 25.74 -2.19
N ASP A 75 8.08 25.29 -3.38
CA ASP A 75 7.14 24.84 -4.40
C ASP A 75 6.52 23.48 -4.00
N ILE A 76 5.21 23.46 -3.74
CA ILE A 76 4.46 22.25 -3.41
C ILE A 76 4.09 21.46 -4.68
N GLY A 77 3.93 22.16 -5.80
CA GLY A 77 3.42 21.61 -7.05
C GLY A 77 2.38 22.49 -7.72
N GLU A 78 1.84 22.00 -8.82
CA GLU A 78 0.93 22.72 -9.70
C GLU A 78 -0.47 22.08 -9.66
N GLN A 79 -1.50 22.93 -9.51
CA GLN A 79 -2.87 22.45 -9.64
C GLN A 79 -3.29 22.39 -11.12
N GLU A 80 -3.91 21.27 -11.50
CA GLU A 80 -4.67 21.12 -12.72
C GLU A 80 -6.16 20.78 -12.40
N GLU A 81 -7.05 20.79 -13.40
CA GLU A 81 -8.52 20.77 -13.21
C GLU A 81 -9.04 19.61 -12.32
N PHE A 82 -8.46 18.40 -12.44
CA PHE A 82 -8.86 17.22 -11.66
C PHE A 82 -7.71 16.54 -10.93
N ARG A 83 -6.49 17.09 -11.03
CA ARG A 83 -5.27 16.50 -10.47
C ARG A 83 -4.36 17.54 -9.86
N PHE A 84 -3.45 17.08 -9.02
CA PHE A 84 -2.41 17.91 -8.42
C PHE A 84 -1.05 17.30 -8.77
N LYS A 85 -0.24 18.06 -9.52
CA LYS A 85 1.09 17.65 -9.95
C LYS A 85 2.10 18.02 -8.88
N TRP A 86 2.47 17.03 -8.09
CA TRP A 86 3.35 17.22 -6.95
C TRP A 86 4.79 17.55 -7.33
N ASN A 87 5.38 18.50 -6.61
CA ASN A 87 6.83 18.61 -6.53
C ASN A 87 7.40 17.45 -5.70
N ARG A 88 8.53 16.86 -6.14
CA ARG A 88 9.14 15.71 -5.47
C ARG A 88 9.65 16.03 -4.06
N GLU A 89 10.17 17.23 -3.83
CA GLU A 89 10.63 17.68 -2.52
C GLU A 89 9.45 17.83 -1.54
N ALA A 90 8.32 18.34 -2.04
CA ALA A 90 7.09 18.45 -1.27
C ALA A 90 6.53 17.11 -0.81
N LEU A 91 6.55 16.10 -1.70
CA LEU A 91 6.11 14.74 -1.35
C LEU A 91 6.90 14.14 -0.19
N ASN A 92 8.20 14.45 -0.06
CA ASN A 92 9.01 13.96 1.06
C ASN A 92 8.56 14.55 2.41
N ARG A 93 7.86 15.69 2.38
CA ARG A 93 7.29 16.37 3.55
C ARG A 93 5.80 16.08 3.76
N ALA A 94 5.14 15.43 2.80
CA ALA A 94 3.72 15.10 2.88
C ALA A 94 3.48 13.91 3.81
N ARG A 95 2.44 13.98 4.66
CA ARG A 95 2.00 12.88 5.53
C ARG A 95 0.48 12.73 5.46
N ASP A 96 0.03 11.49 5.43
CA ASP A 96 -1.39 11.17 5.44
C ASP A 96 -1.95 11.28 6.85
N TYR A 97 -3.06 11.99 7.00
CA TYR A 97 -3.79 12.13 8.26
C TYR A 97 -5.29 11.96 8.02
N THR A 98 -5.92 11.20 8.90
CA THR A 98 -7.38 11.02 8.93
C THR A 98 -8.06 12.36 9.19
N VAL A 99 -9.11 12.66 8.41
CA VAL A 99 -10.02 13.76 8.70
C VAL A 99 -10.94 13.32 9.83
N ARG A 100 -10.70 13.84 11.04
CA ARG A 100 -11.38 13.40 12.27
C ARG A 100 -12.80 13.96 12.41
N SER A 101 -13.03 15.18 11.91
CA SER A 101 -14.37 15.77 11.77
C SER A 101 -14.33 16.92 10.77
N VAL A 102 -15.47 17.26 10.16
CA VAL A 102 -15.64 18.44 9.30
C VAL A 102 -16.76 19.30 9.86
N ASP A 103 -16.54 20.61 9.91
CA ASP A 103 -17.54 21.62 10.23
C ASP A 103 -17.66 22.59 9.04
N PRO A 104 -18.62 22.34 8.13
CA PRO A 104 -18.83 23.18 6.96
C PRO A 104 -19.32 24.59 7.29
N GLU A 105 -19.98 24.80 8.45
CA GLU A 105 -20.50 26.13 8.82
C GLU A 105 -19.36 27.09 9.17
N ASN A 106 -18.32 26.56 9.80
CA ASN A 106 -17.13 27.32 10.21
C ASN A 106 -15.95 27.17 9.24
N ASN A 107 -16.14 26.51 8.08
CA ASN A 107 -15.06 26.19 7.14
C ASN A 107 -13.84 25.61 7.88
N SER A 108 -14.07 24.57 8.69
CA SER A 108 -13.01 23.94 9.47
C SER A 108 -13.08 22.43 9.44
N PHE A 109 -11.96 21.78 9.73
CA PHE A 109 -11.89 20.36 9.99
C PHE A 109 -10.86 20.06 11.08
N THR A 110 -10.92 18.86 11.63
CA THR A 110 -9.96 18.41 12.64
C THR A 110 -9.17 17.19 12.17
N PHE A 111 -7.96 17.04 12.70
CA PHE A 111 -7.16 15.84 12.57
C PHE A 111 -6.35 15.62 13.85
N ASP A 112 -6.02 14.37 14.13
CA ASP A 112 -5.34 13.95 15.34
C ASP A 112 -3.93 13.47 15.01
N VAL A 113 -2.97 13.87 15.84
CA VAL A 113 -1.54 13.56 15.68
C VAL A 113 -1.05 12.79 16.89
N VAL A 114 -0.52 11.59 16.64
CA VAL A 114 0.15 10.76 17.64
C VAL A 114 1.51 11.35 17.96
N ARG A 115 1.83 11.42 19.26
CA ARG A 115 3.14 11.82 19.76
C ARG A 115 4.15 10.69 19.54
N HIS A 116 5.30 11.02 18.96
CA HIS A 116 6.46 10.14 18.93
C HIS A 116 7.75 10.94 19.09
N ASP A 117 8.81 10.31 19.59
CA ASP A 117 10.06 10.98 19.99
C ASP A 117 10.78 11.75 18.86
N SER A 118 10.55 11.36 17.60
CA SER A 118 11.15 12.04 16.44
C SER A 118 10.32 11.86 15.19
N GLY A 119 9.95 12.95 14.53
CA GLY A 119 9.47 12.89 13.15
C GLY A 119 8.66 14.10 12.74
N LEU A 120 8.83 14.46 11.47
CA LEU A 120 8.43 15.73 10.87
C LEU A 120 7.03 16.25 11.30
N ALA A 121 6.00 15.41 11.25
CA ALA A 121 4.63 15.84 11.54
C ALA A 121 4.30 15.90 13.03
N SER A 122 4.81 14.98 13.86
CA SER A 122 4.69 15.08 15.33
C SER A 122 5.42 16.32 15.83
N ASP A 123 6.66 16.54 15.40
CA ASP A 123 7.46 17.70 15.83
C ASP A 123 6.76 19.02 15.48
N TRP A 124 6.20 19.09 14.26
CA TRP A 124 5.40 20.23 13.83
C TRP A 124 4.12 20.39 14.67
N ALA A 125 3.32 19.35 14.84
CA ALA A 125 2.03 19.43 15.54
C ALA A 125 2.16 19.75 17.03
N PHE A 126 3.20 19.22 17.68
CA PHE A 126 3.47 19.51 19.09
C PHE A 126 4.15 20.87 19.31
N GLY A 127 4.78 21.43 18.28
CA GLY A 127 5.29 22.81 18.23
C GLY A 127 4.31 23.82 17.64
N ALA A 128 3.14 23.39 17.15
CA ALA A 128 2.21 24.26 16.42
C ALA A 128 1.59 25.34 17.32
N ALA A 129 1.31 26.49 16.72
CA ALA A 129 0.61 27.60 17.35
C ALA A 129 -0.64 27.99 16.57
N ILE A 130 -1.65 28.52 17.27
CA ILE A 130 -2.78 29.20 16.64
C ILE A 130 -2.23 30.30 15.72
N GLY A 131 -2.74 30.42 14.50
CA GLY A 131 -2.17 31.32 13.50
C GLY A 131 -1.29 30.64 12.45
N GLN A 132 -0.82 29.42 12.71
CA GLN A 132 0.13 28.77 11.83
C GLN A 132 -0.57 28.17 10.61
N ARG A 133 -0.01 28.41 9.44
CA ARG A 133 -0.53 27.90 8.16
C ARG A 133 -0.02 26.50 7.88
N ILE A 134 -0.86 25.70 7.23
CA ILE A 134 -0.53 24.38 6.69
C ILE A 134 -1.27 24.16 5.38
N SER A 135 -0.58 23.57 4.41
CA SER A 135 -1.18 23.16 3.15
C SER A 135 -1.54 21.67 3.19
N PHE A 136 -2.61 21.29 2.52
CA PHE A 136 -2.98 19.90 2.36
C PHE A 136 -3.63 19.64 1.00
N ALA A 137 -3.62 18.38 0.58
CA ALA A 137 -4.32 17.92 -0.61
C ALA A 137 -5.23 16.73 -0.31
N GLY A 138 -6.42 16.71 -0.92
CA GLY A 138 -7.42 15.64 -0.80
C GLY A 138 -8.67 16.02 0.00
N PRO A 139 -9.45 15.02 0.46
CA PRO A 139 -9.28 13.58 0.19
C PRO A 139 -9.47 13.25 -1.31
N LYS A 140 -8.81 12.18 -1.79
CA LYS A 140 -8.94 11.70 -3.19
C LYS A 140 -10.09 10.72 -3.36
N THR A 141 -10.33 9.91 -2.33
CA THR A 141 -11.37 8.90 -2.30
C THR A 141 -12.06 8.98 -0.96
N CYS A 142 -13.39 8.91 -0.99
CA CYS A 142 -14.22 8.79 0.20
C CYS A 142 -14.93 7.44 0.17
N ALA A 143 -14.85 6.70 1.27
CA ALA A 143 -15.47 5.40 1.40
C ALA A 143 -16.53 5.44 2.51
N GLY A 144 -17.79 5.21 2.17
CA GLY A 144 -18.88 5.21 3.16
C GLY A 144 -18.82 4.01 4.11
N LEU A 145 -19.82 3.86 4.97
CA LEU A 145 -20.01 2.63 5.75
C LEU A 145 -20.39 1.47 4.82
N ALA A 146 -20.03 0.24 5.21
CA ALA A 146 -20.37 -0.95 4.44
C ALA A 146 -21.88 -1.27 4.55
N ASP A 147 -22.50 -1.61 3.42
CA ASP A 147 -23.93 -1.90 3.35
C ASP A 147 -24.24 -3.39 3.55
N GLY A 148 -25.35 -3.69 4.25
CA GLY A 148 -25.82 -5.06 4.45
C GLY A 148 -24.89 -5.90 5.34
N ILE A 149 -24.23 -5.27 6.31
CA ILE A 149 -23.32 -5.89 7.27
C ILE A 149 -24.03 -6.17 8.59
N ASP A 150 -23.89 -7.38 9.11
CA ASP A 150 -24.48 -7.80 10.39
C ASP A 150 -23.57 -7.49 11.59
N PHE A 151 -22.26 -7.40 11.33
CA PHE A 151 -21.24 -7.19 12.37
C PHE A 151 -20.00 -6.47 11.83
N ASN A 152 -19.52 -5.47 12.57
CA ASN A 152 -18.32 -4.70 12.21
C ASN A 152 -17.17 -5.05 13.15
N LEU A 153 -16.02 -5.43 12.61
CA LEU A 153 -14.78 -5.60 13.36
C LEU A 153 -13.82 -4.46 12.99
N LEU A 154 -13.52 -3.56 13.93
CA LEU A 154 -12.52 -2.50 13.72
C LEU A 154 -11.29 -2.79 14.58
N VAL A 155 -10.11 -2.79 13.98
CA VAL A 155 -8.85 -3.12 14.65
C VAL A 155 -7.82 -2.03 14.38
N ALA A 156 -7.38 -1.32 15.41
CA ALA A 156 -6.55 -0.12 15.25
C ALA A 156 -5.39 -0.08 16.23
N ASP A 157 -4.25 0.49 15.83
CA ASP A 157 -3.33 1.11 16.79
C ASP A 157 -3.69 2.60 17.01
N GLU A 158 -2.90 3.32 17.82
CA GLU A 158 -3.18 4.71 18.13
C GLU A 158 -3.18 5.65 16.92
N THR A 159 -2.55 5.26 15.80
CA THR A 159 -2.53 6.08 14.57
C THR A 159 -3.84 5.96 13.79
N ALA A 160 -4.55 4.85 13.96
CA ALA A 160 -5.85 4.57 13.33
C ALA A 160 -7.04 4.88 14.26
N LEU A 161 -6.79 5.12 15.55
CA LEU A 161 -7.81 5.55 16.51
C LEU A 161 -8.62 6.79 16.08
N PRO A 162 -8.08 7.78 15.34
CA PRO A 162 -8.90 8.89 14.84
C PRO A 162 -10.01 8.44 13.88
N ALA A 163 -9.74 7.45 13.02
CA ALA A 163 -10.73 6.87 12.13
C ALA A 163 -11.77 6.04 12.90
N VAL A 164 -11.31 5.21 13.85
CA VAL A 164 -12.20 4.46 14.75
C VAL A 164 -13.10 5.41 15.55
N GLY A 165 -12.55 6.50 16.07
CA GLY A 165 -13.30 7.48 16.85
C GLY A 165 -14.38 8.17 16.03
N ARG A 166 -14.07 8.50 14.77
CA ARG A 166 -15.06 9.01 13.82
C ARG A 166 -16.13 7.98 13.49
N TRP A 167 -15.74 6.73 13.25
CA TRP A 167 -16.68 5.64 13.01
C TRP A 167 -17.64 5.45 14.19
N LEU A 168 -17.14 5.46 15.43
CA LEU A 168 -17.95 5.33 16.64
C LEU A 168 -18.99 6.44 16.77
N GLU A 169 -18.64 7.68 16.44
CA GLU A 169 -19.54 8.83 16.50
C GLU A 169 -20.58 8.86 15.36
N GLU A 170 -20.23 8.34 14.19
CA GLU A 170 -21.07 8.39 12.98
C GLU A 170 -21.90 7.12 12.74
N ALA A 171 -21.52 6.00 13.37
CA ALA A 171 -22.20 4.72 13.20
C ALA A 171 -23.69 4.83 13.60
N PRO A 172 -24.63 4.38 12.74
CA PRO A 172 -26.05 4.40 13.07
C PRO A 172 -26.38 3.63 14.35
N ALA A 173 -27.42 4.07 15.05
CA ALA A 173 -27.88 3.40 16.27
C ALA A 173 -28.19 1.92 16.02
N GLY A 174 -27.71 1.04 16.91
CA GLY A 174 -27.88 -0.42 16.79
C GLY A 174 -26.92 -1.11 15.81
N THR A 175 -25.97 -0.37 15.21
CA THR A 175 -24.88 -0.97 14.44
C THR A 175 -24.07 -1.87 15.36
N ARG A 176 -23.99 -3.17 15.05
CA ARG A 176 -23.26 -4.14 15.88
C ARG A 176 -21.79 -4.20 15.50
N GLY A 177 -20.93 -4.34 16.49
CA GLY A 177 -19.51 -4.55 16.22
C GLY A 177 -18.63 -4.79 17.44
N HIS A 178 -17.36 -5.04 17.17
CA HIS A 178 -16.28 -5.18 18.15
C HIS A 178 -15.10 -4.33 17.70
N ILE A 179 -14.63 -3.49 18.60
CA ILE A 179 -13.55 -2.55 18.35
C ILE A 179 -12.36 -2.95 19.21
N ILE A 180 -11.20 -3.13 18.58
CA ILE A 180 -9.97 -3.52 19.26
C ILE A 180 -8.95 -2.42 19.00
N VAL A 181 -8.51 -1.72 20.04
CA VAL A 181 -7.58 -0.59 19.92
C VAL A 181 -6.35 -0.82 20.78
N GLU A 182 -5.18 -0.83 20.17
CA GLU A 182 -3.91 -0.76 20.90
C GLU A 182 -3.53 0.70 21.19
N VAL A 183 -3.20 0.99 22.46
CA VAL A 183 -2.74 2.32 22.90
C VAL A 183 -1.45 2.21 23.74
N PRO A 184 -0.63 3.29 23.82
CA PRO A 184 0.62 3.26 24.57
C PRO A 184 0.41 2.98 26.07
N THR A 185 -0.51 3.71 26.69
CA THR A 185 -0.75 3.68 28.14
C THR A 185 -2.24 3.70 28.47
N ALA A 186 -2.59 3.41 29.73
CA ALA A 186 -3.98 3.51 30.19
C ALA A 186 -4.52 4.96 30.14
N ASP A 187 -3.64 5.96 30.19
CA ASP A 187 -4.01 7.37 30.07
C ASP A 187 -4.34 7.79 28.62
N ASP A 188 -4.11 6.87 27.66
CA ASP A 188 -4.47 7.05 26.25
C ASP A 188 -5.80 6.38 25.87
N ILE A 189 -6.49 5.76 26.83
CA ILE A 189 -7.87 5.29 26.64
C ILE A 189 -8.78 6.51 26.50
N GLN A 190 -9.59 6.54 25.43
CA GLN A 190 -10.52 7.63 25.16
C GLN A 190 -11.96 7.21 25.44
N ASP A 191 -12.73 8.11 26.05
CA ASP A 191 -14.18 7.98 26.13
C ASP A 191 -14.79 8.62 24.88
N ILE A 192 -15.20 7.78 23.92
CA ILE A 192 -15.73 8.21 22.62
C ILE A 192 -17.23 7.88 22.58
N PRO A 193 -18.12 8.87 22.41
CA PRO A 193 -19.55 8.62 22.38
C PRO A 193 -19.93 7.80 21.15
N THR A 194 -20.87 6.88 21.32
CA THR A 194 -21.41 6.07 20.23
C THR A 194 -22.86 5.68 20.51
N GLU A 195 -23.67 5.64 19.46
CA GLU A 195 -25.01 5.07 19.47
C GLU A 195 -25.02 3.62 18.98
N ALA A 196 -23.86 3.10 18.55
CA ALA A 196 -23.69 1.74 18.06
C ALA A 196 -23.66 0.73 19.22
N ASP A 197 -24.11 -0.49 18.95
CA ASP A 197 -24.09 -1.61 19.89
C ASP A 197 -22.73 -2.33 19.80
N VAL A 198 -21.70 -1.72 20.38
CA VAL A 198 -20.30 -2.20 20.28
C VAL A 198 -19.65 -2.53 21.61
N GLU A 199 -18.76 -3.52 21.56
CA GLU A 199 -17.76 -3.77 22.61
C GLU A 199 -16.41 -3.18 22.20
N ILE A 200 -15.69 -2.56 23.13
CA ILE A 200 -14.40 -1.92 22.87
C ILE A 200 -13.33 -2.51 23.79
N ASP A 201 -12.35 -3.19 23.19
CA ASP A 201 -11.17 -3.70 23.85
C ASP A 201 -9.99 -2.73 23.71
N TRP A 202 -9.57 -2.17 24.84
CA TRP A 202 -8.35 -1.34 24.92
C TRP A 202 -7.16 -2.19 25.31
N LEU A 203 -6.21 -2.36 24.38
CA LEU A 203 -4.98 -3.13 24.57
C LEU A 203 -3.85 -2.18 24.93
N ILE A 204 -3.32 -2.29 26.15
CA ILE A 204 -2.22 -1.44 26.62
C ILE A 204 -0.88 -2.03 26.18
N ARG A 205 -0.18 -1.35 25.28
CA ARG A 205 1.14 -1.76 24.78
C ARG A 205 2.23 -1.71 25.87
N GLY A 206 2.14 -0.73 26.78
CA GLY A 206 3.07 -0.59 27.90
C GLY A 206 4.49 -0.26 27.44
N SER A 207 5.48 -1.04 27.88
CA SER A 207 6.89 -0.82 27.56
C SER A 207 7.33 -1.38 26.19
N THR A 208 6.46 -2.10 25.49
CA THR A 208 6.75 -2.62 24.15
C THR A 208 6.82 -1.45 23.17
N ALA A 209 7.82 -1.44 22.28
CA ALA A 209 7.93 -0.35 21.32
C ALA A 209 6.75 -0.38 20.31
N PRO A 210 6.29 0.77 19.81
CA PRO A 210 5.30 0.81 18.74
C PRO A 210 5.72 -0.07 17.56
N GLY A 211 4.79 -0.88 17.05
CA GLY A 211 5.03 -1.80 15.91
C GLY A 211 5.78 -3.10 16.25
N GLU A 212 5.98 -3.43 17.52
CA GLU A 212 6.58 -4.72 17.95
C GLU A 212 5.64 -5.61 18.76
N SER A 213 4.44 -5.11 19.03
CA SER A 213 3.41 -5.80 19.80
C SER A 213 2.70 -6.86 18.94
N THR A 214 2.31 -7.97 19.55
CA THR A 214 1.42 -8.98 18.93
C THR A 214 -0.02 -8.86 19.43
N LEU A 215 -0.33 -7.85 20.26
CA LEU A 215 -1.60 -7.74 20.97
C LEU A 215 -2.80 -7.71 20.03
N LEU A 216 -2.75 -6.92 18.96
CA LEU A 216 -3.84 -6.82 17.98
C LEU A 216 -4.13 -8.17 17.31
N TYR A 217 -3.09 -8.88 16.85
CA TYR A 217 -3.26 -10.19 16.21
C TYR A 217 -3.84 -11.24 17.17
N GLU A 218 -3.32 -11.31 18.39
CA GLU A 218 -3.81 -12.25 19.40
C GLU A 218 -5.25 -11.94 19.81
N ALA A 219 -5.62 -10.66 19.94
CA ALA A 219 -6.99 -10.26 20.25
C ALA A 219 -7.97 -10.68 19.15
N VAL A 220 -7.64 -10.38 17.88
CA VAL A 220 -8.49 -10.79 16.73
C VAL A 220 -8.61 -12.31 16.65
N LYS A 221 -7.51 -13.04 16.85
CA LYS A 221 -7.50 -14.51 16.76
C LYS A 221 -8.35 -15.19 17.84
N ASN A 222 -8.47 -14.56 19.01
CA ASN A 222 -9.25 -15.08 20.14
C ASN A 222 -10.70 -14.57 20.14
N LEU A 223 -11.10 -13.76 19.16
CA LEU A 223 -12.45 -13.25 19.03
C LEU A 223 -13.35 -14.27 18.32
N ASP A 224 -14.43 -14.67 18.96
CA ASP A 224 -15.49 -15.47 18.34
C ASP A 224 -16.41 -14.54 17.53
N LEU A 225 -16.26 -14.56 16.20
CA LEU A 225 -17.13 -13.77 15.33
C LEU A 225 -18.56 -14.36 15.31
N PRO A 226 -19.60 -13.51 15.45
CA PRO A 226 -20.97 -13.99 15.38
C PRO A 226 -21.33 -14.46 13.97
N ALA A 227 -22.36 -15.29 13.87
CA ALA A 227 -22.93 -15.65 12.57
C ALA A 227 -23.52 -14.41 11.87
N GLY A 228 -23.36 -14.34 10.55
CA GLY A 228 -23.77 -13.22 9.71
C GLY A 228 -22.61 -12.71 8.86
N ARG A 229 -22.88 -11.68 8.06
CA ARG A 229 -21.86 -11.02 7.24
C ARG A 229 -21.06 -10.05 8.09
N THR A 230 -19.77 -10.32 8.24
CA THR A 230 -18.84 -9.46 8.99
C THR A 230 -18.03 -8.60 8.04
N PHE A 231 -18.02 -7.29 8.27
CA PHE A 231 -17.05 -6.37 7.68
C PHE A 231 -15.92 -6.11 8.66
N ALA A 232 -14.67 -6.30 8.23
CA ALA A 232 -13.49 -6.09 9.03
C ALA A 232 -12.62 -4.96 8.44
N TRP A 233 -12.38 -3.94 9.24
CA TRP A 233 -11.46 -2.85 8.94
C TRP A 233 -10.30 -2.87 9.93
N CYS A 234 -9.07 -2.86 9.44
CA CYS A 234 -7.88 -2.87 10.27
C CYS A 234 -6.84 -1.86 9.79
N ALA A 235 -6.32 -1.04 10.68
CA ALA A 235 -5.26 -0.10 10.32
C ALA A 235 -4.25 0.10 11.45
N GLY A 236 -3.00 0.40 11.07
CA GLY A 236 -1.91 0.60 12.02
C GLY A 236 -0.56 0.28 11.41
N GLU A 237 0.37 -0.23 12.23
CA GLU A 237 1.70 -0.62 11.76
C GLU A 237 1.62 -1.80 10.80
N THR A 238 2.18 -1.59 9.61
CA THR A 238 2.02 -2.46 8.43
C THR A 238 2.35 -3.93 8.67
N LEU A 239 3.49 -4.23 9.30
CA LEU A 239 3.92 -5.62 9.51
C LEU A 239 3.16 -6.27 10.67
N THR A 240 2.73 -5.45 11.64
CA THR A 240 1.94 -5.89 12.78
C THR A 240 0.54 -6.35 12.37
N ILE A 241 -0.08 -5.66 11.40
CA ILE A 241 -1.45 -5.97 10.94
C ILE A 241 -1.51 -6.94 9.76
N ALA A 242 -0.41 -7.16 9.03
CA ALA A 242 -0.39 -8.07 7.88
C ALA A 242 -0.86 -9.51 8.22
N PRO A 243 -0.49 -10.12 9.36
CA PRO A 243 -1.01 -11.43 9.78
C PRO A 243 -2.54 -11.44 10.00
N ILE A 244 -3.14 -10.31 10.43
CA ILE A 244 -4.58 -10.20 10.67
C ILE A 244 -5.34 -10.36 9.35
N ARG A 245 -4.89 -9.71 8.28
CA ARG A 245 -5.47 -9.87 6.94
C ARG A 245 -5.49 -11.34 6.52
N ARG A 246 -4.36 -12.03 6.68
CA ARG A 246 -4.23 -13.44 6.29
C ARG A 246 -5.19 -14.32 7.09
N TYR A 247 -5.27 -14.11 8.39
CA TYR A 247 -6.16 -14.86 9.29
C TYR A 247 -7.64 -14.66 8.93
N LEU A 248 -8.09 -13.41 8.79
CA LEU A 248 -9.49 -13.11 8.47
C LEU A 248 -9.92 -13.68 7.10
N ARG A 249 -9.02 -13.66 6.11
CA ARG A 249 -9.34 -14.14 4.76
C ARG A 249 -9.20 -15.65 4.59
N ARG A 250 -8.20 -16.28 5.22
CA ARG A 250 -7.88 -17.70 5.00
C ARG A 250 -8.45 -18.61 6.07
N ASP A 251 -8.26 -18.26 7.34
CA ASP A 251 -8.63 -19.10 8.47
C ASP A 251 -10.10 -18.90 8.85
N VAL A 252 -10.57 -17.65 8.85
CA VAL A 252 -11.98 -17.31 9.08
C VAL A 252 -12.82 -17.44 7.81
N GLY A 253 -12.24 -17.08 6.65
CA GLY A 253 -12.90 -17.20 5.34
C GLY A 253 -13.81 -16.02 5.00
N LEU A 254 -13.54 -14.82 5.52
CA LEU A 254 -14.31 -13.63 5.15
C LEU A 254 -14.09 -13.26 3.66
N PRO A 255 -15.14 -12.78 2.95
CA PRO A 255 -15.02 -12.29 1.59
C PRO A 255 -13.97 -11.16 1.48
N LYS A 256 -13.30 -11.07 0.33
CA LYS A 256 -12.23 -10.07 0.11
C LYS A 256 -12.78 -8.65 0.24
N GLU A 257 -13.97 -8.43 -0.30
CA GLU A 257 -14.70 -7.17 -0.27
C GLU A 257 -15.11 -6.73 1.13
N ASP A 258 -15.14 -7.65 2.09
CA ASP A 258 -15.50 -7.37 3.47
C ASP A 258 -14.27 -7.29 4.39
N VAL A 259 -13.04 -7.32 3.84
CA VAL A 259 -11.80 -7.22 4.63
C VAL A 259 -10.89 -6.13 4.08
N GLU A 260 -10.82 -5.02 4.81
CA GLU A 260 -9.90 -3.90 4.54
C GLU A 260 -8.81 -3.86 5.60
N VAL A 261 -7.55 -4.06 5.19
CA VAL A 261 -6.41 -3.91 6.10
C VAL A 261 -5.44 -2.91 5.49
N VAL A 262 -5.19 -1.79 6.16
CA VAL A 262 -4.45 -0.64 5.62
C VAL A 262 -3.27 -0.30 6.52
N GLY A 263 -2.04 -0.42 5.99
CA GLY A 263 -0.84 0.00 6.72
C GLY A 263 -0.77 1.52 6.77
N TYR A 264 -1.01 2.11 7.93
CA TYR A 264 -0.95 3.57 8.12
C TYR A 264 0.48 4.05 8.26
N TRP A 265 1.33 3.23 8.87
CA TRP A 265 2.74 3.53 9.02
C TRP A 265 3.56 2.24 9.01
N ARG A 266 4.87 2.41 8.92
CA ARG A 266 5.82 1.32 9.01
C ARG A 266 6.96 1.71 9.92
N LYS A 267 7.33 0.81 10.81
CA LYS A 267 8.54 0.94 11.56
C LYS A 267 9.77 0.91 10.64
N LEU A 268 10.61 1.96 10.72
CA LEU A 268 11.93 1.95 10.09
C LEU A 268 12.88 0.97 10.81
N PRO A 269 13.78 0.28 10.08
CA PRO A 269 14.86 -0.51 10.67
C PRO A 269 15.72 0.31 11.66
N ALA A 270 16.30 -0.35 12.66
CA ALA A 270 17.02 0.30 13.76
C ALA A 270 18.19 1.19 13.28
N GLU A 271 18.87 0.82 12.20
CA GLU A 271 20.02 1.54 11.64
C GLU A 271 19.63 2.91 11.06
N ARG A 272 18.49 2.99 10.36
CA ARG A 272 17.96 4.27 9.84
C ARG A 272 17.44 5.20 10.94
N ARG A 273 17.02 4.67 12.09
CA ARG A 273 16.64 5.51 13.25
C ARG A 273 17.84 6.28 13.83
N ALA A 274 19.03 5.68 13.81
CA ALA A 274 20.26 6.32 14.27
C ALA A 274 20.71 7.47 13.34
N GLU A 275 20.54 7.32 12.02
CA GLU A 275 20.86 8.37 11.04
C GLU A 275 19.90 9.58 11.15
N VAL A 276 18.60 9.33 11.25
CA VAL A 276 17.57 10.38 11.40
C VAL A 276 17.69 11.11 12.75
N GLY A 277 18.02 10.39 13.82
CA GLY A 277 18.27 10.98 15.15
C GLY A 277 19.60 11.75 15.28
N SER A 278 20.52 11.61 14.32
CA SER A 278 21.85 12.25 14.38
C SER A 278 21.88 13.71 13.87
N HIS A 279 20.79 14.21 13.28
CA HIS A 279 20.65 15.62 12.90
C HIS A 279 20.35 16.49 14.14
N THR A 280 21.27 16.45 15.10
CA THR A 280 21.29 17.44 16.19
C THR A 280 21.83 18.72 15.60
N VAL A 281 21.02 19.78 15.61
CA VAL A 281 21.49 21.15 15.34
C VAL A 281 22.63 21.43 16.32
N THR A 282 23.86 21.44 15.81
CA THR A 282 25.03 21.90 16.55
C THR A 282 24.88 23.40 16.73
N ASP A 283 24.22 23.82 17.80
CA ASP A 283 24.17 25.24 18.20
C ASP A 283 25.57 25.66 18.67
N GLN A 284 26.30 26.33 17.79
CA GLN A 284 27.53 27.03 18.13
C GLN A 284 27.21 28.51 18.42
N SER A 285 27.32 28.87 19.71
CA SER A 285 27.79 30.17 20.27
C SER A 285 26.78 30.90 21.18
N PRO A 286 27.24 31.79 22.08
CA PRO A 286 28.02 31.51 23.27
C PRO A 286 27.24 31.87 24.56
N VAL A 287 27.61 31.18 25.64
CA VAL A 287 27.12 31.32 27.01
C VAL A 287 27.14 32.78 27.49
N ALA A 288 25.97 33.29 27.90
CA ALA A 288 25.85 34.44 28.80
C ALA A 288 25.27 33.96 30.14
N ASP A 289 26.14 34.01 31.14
CA ASP A 289 25.94 33.77 32.56
C ASP A 289 24.78 34.58 33.15
N ARG A 290 23.94 33.90 33.95
CA ARG A 290 23.27 34.48 35.13
C ARG A 290 22.78 33.38 36.06
N SER A 291 23.65 33.06 37.00
CA SER A 291 23.35 32.35 38.24
C SER A 291 22.46 33.19 39.18
N THR A 292 21.66 32.46 39.97
CA THR A 292 21.30 32.67 41.40
C THR A 292 19.81 32.82 41.73
N ILE A 293 19.43 32.14 42.83
CA ILE A 293 18.20 32.14 43.68
C ILE A 293 17.27 30.95 43.34
N ALA A 294 17.33 29.77 43.99
CA ALA A 294 17.24 29.35 45.41
C ALA A 294 15.81 28.93 45.85
N GLU A 295 15.68 27.62 46.09
CA GLU A 295 14.99 26.91 47.19
C GLU A 295 13.49 27.15 47.52
N ALA A 296 12.73 26.04 47.37
CA ALA A 296 12.07 25.27 48.45
C ALA A 296 10.53 25.12 48.45
N ALA A 297 10.16 23.88 48.79
CA ALA A 297 8.98 23.42 49.55
C ALA A 297 7.67 23.05 48.81
N ALA A 298 7.40 21.75 48.76
CA ALA A 298 6.06 21.18 48.96
C ALA A 298 5.65 21.34 50.45
N PRO A 299 4.34 21.30 50.84
CA PRO A 299 3.64 20.00 50.91
C PRO A 299 2.08 20.01 50.79
N THR A 300 1.54 18.79 50.64
CA THR A 300 0.32 18.20 51.25
C THR A 300 -1.11 18.62 50.87
N SER A 301 -1.82 17.62 50.29
CA SER A 301 -3.14 17.06 50.65
C SER A 301 -4.30 17.97 51.12
N GLY A 302 -5.43 17.86 50.43
CA GLY A 302 -6.75 18.29 50.92
C GLY A 302 -7.87 17.64 50.12
N ALA A 303 -8.80 16.99 50.83
CA ALA A 303 -9.82 16.09 50.32
C ALA A 303 -11.01 16.77 49.63
N SER A 304 -11.75 15.94 48.88
CA SER A 304 -13.05 16.14 48.20
C SER A 304 -14.20 16.62 49.13
N PRO A 305 -15.35 17.07 48.60
CA PRO A 305 -16.43 16.11 48.30
C PRO A 305 -17.23 16.36 47.00
N ALA A 306 -17.99 15.32 46.65
CA ALA A 306 -18.69 15.02 45.41
C ALA A 306 -20.11 15.63 45.24
N ALA A 307 -20.58 15.67 43.99
CA ALA A 307 -21.95 15.38 43.49
C ALA A 307 -21.96 15.65 41.97
N GLY A 308 -22.51 14.86 41.03
CA GLY A 308 -23.25 13.61 41.05
C GLY A 308 -23.34 13.04 39.61
N ALA A 309 -23.60 11.74 39.48
CA ALA A 309 -23.66 10.98 38.22
C ALA A 309 -24.87 11.36 37.32
N PRO A 310 -24.90 10.89 36.05
CA PRO A 310 -25.51 9.58 35.81
C PRO A 310 -24.83 8.65 34.77
N THR A 311 -25.02 7.36 35.03
CA THR A 311 -25.16 6.16 34.14
C THR A 311 -24.02 5.71 33.23
N SER A 312 -23.54 4.49 33.53
CA SER A 312 -22.39 3.75 32.99
C SER A 312 -22.82 2.73 31.93
N GLY A 313 -22.12 2.71 30.79
CA GLY A 313 -21.89 1.50 30.00
C GLY A 313 -20.71 0.70 30.60
N THR A 314 -20.70 -0.61 30.43
CA THR A 314 -19.75 -1.52 31.09
C THR A 314 -18.42 -1.56 30.32
N VAL A 315 -17.37 -0.92 30.84
CA VAL A 315 -15.99 -1.07 30.36
C VAL A 315 -15.38 -2.29 31.05
N THR A 316 -14.98 -3.31 30.29
CA THR A 316 -14.26 -4.48 30.84
C THR A 316 -12.80 -4.41 30.42
N ALA A 317 -11.91 -3.98 31.32
CA ALA A 317 -10.47 -4.12 31.13
C ALA A 317 -10.03 -5.53 31.54
N ILE A 318 -9.61 -6.36 30.59
CA ILE A 318 -9.05 -7.69 30.88
C ILE A 318 -7.52 -7.63 30.73
N VAL A 319 -6.81 -7.74 31.85
CA VAL A 319 -5.36 -7.94 31.92
C VAL A 319 -5.09 -9.45 31.96
N SER A 320 -4.56 -10.02 30.89
CA SER A 320 -4.21 -11.46 30.82
C SER A 320 -2.70 -11.67 30.85
N SER A 321 -2.23 -12.41 31.87
CA SER A 321 -0.88 -12.99 31.95
C SER A 321 -0.93 -14.51 31.69
N PRO A 322 0.11 -15.13 31.09
CA PRO A 322 0.03 -16.52 30.65
C PRO A 322 0.30 -17.52 31.78
N GLY A 323 -0.69 -18.38 32.07
CA GLY A 323 -0.57 -19.51 32.99
C GLY A 323 -0.56 -20.84 32.24
N SER A 324 0.57 -21.54 32.32
CA SER A 324 0.77 -22.94 31.92
C SER A 324 -0.19 -23.90 32.65
N MET A 325 -0.72 -24.92 31.96
CA MET A 325 -0.80 -26.30 32.48
C MET A 325 -1.24 -27.31 31.40
N ALA A 326 -0.57 -28.46 31.44
CA ALA A 326 -0.79 -29.65 30.62
C ALA A 326 -1.92 -30.54 31.14
N GLY A 327 -2.52 -31.38 30.27
CA GLY A 327 -3.46 -32.44 30.70
C GLY A 327 -4.15 -33.23 29.58
N THR A 328 -3.44 -34.19 28.98
CA THR A 328 -3.85 -35.58 28.60
C THR A 328 -5.26 -35.93 28.04
N SER A 329 -5.27 -36.34 26.76
CA SER A 329 -5.84 -37.56 26.12
C SER A 329 -7.17 -38.22 26.55
N SER A 330 -8.07 -38.49 25.58
CA SER A 330 -8.56 -39.82 25.12
C SER A 330 -9.86 -39.70 24.27
N THR A 331 -9.77 -39.98 22.95
CA THR A 331 -10.32 -41.12 22.16
C THR A 331 -11.84 -41.15 21.82
N ASP A 332 -12.06 -41.16 20.50
CA ASP A 332 -13.04 -41.88 19.67
C ASP A 332 -14.55 -41.66 19.76
N GLY A 333 -15.14 -41.39 18.58
CA GLY A 333 -16.58 -41.43 18.32
C GLY A 333 -16.94 -41.03 16.89
N THR A 334 -16.75 -41.94 15.94
CA THR A 334 -17.23 -41.86 14.54
C THR A 334 -18.75 -41.69 14.44
N GLY A 335 -19.23 -40.81 13.56
CA GLY A 335 -20.67 -40.73 13.26
C GLY A 335 -21.04 -39.83 12.07
N SER A 336 -21.23 -40.45 10.91
CA SER A 336 -22.28 -40.16 9.92
C SER A 336 -22.32 -38.78 9.23
N THR A 337 -21.84 -38.77 7.99
CA THR A 337 -22.17 -37.79 6.94
C THR A 337 -23.62 -37.96 6.47
N ASP A 338 -24.48 -36.98 6.74
CA ASP A 338 -25.69 -36.76 5.95
C ASP A 338 -25.63 -35.34 5.37
N GLY A 339 -25.57 -35.28 4.03
CA GLY A 339 -25.55 -34.05 3.26
C GLY A 339 -26.90 -33.36 3.30
N ALA A 340 -26.94 -32.21 3.97
CA ALA A 340 -28.00 -31.23 3.78
C ALA A 340 -27.50 -30.23 2.72
N ALA A 341 -28.00 -30.37 1.49
CA ALA A 341 -27.91 -29.33 0.48
C ALA A 341 -28.64 -28.09 1.02
N ALA A 342 -27.87 -27.07 1.41
CA ALA A 342 -28.41 -25.79 1.82
C ALA A 342 -29.10 -25.14 0.61
N SER A 343 -30.41 -24.92 0.73
CA SER A 343 -31.20 -24.14 -0.22
C SER A 343 -30.77 -22.68 -0.15
N ALA A 344 -30.06 -22.22 -1.18
CA ALA A 344 -29.72 -20.81 -1.34
C ALA A 344 -30.99 -19.97 -1.60
N SER A 345 -31.10 -18.83 -0.93
CA SER A 345 -32.21 -17.87 -1.06
C SER A 345 -32.23 -17.21 -2.45
N PRO A 346 -33.37 -16.67 -2.92
CA PRO A 346 -33.51 -16.18 -4.30
C PRO A 346 -32.64 -14.97 -4.67
N GLU A 347 -32.09 -14.25 -3.69
CA GLU A 347 -31.13 -13.14 -3.90
C GLU A 347 -29.72 -13.65 -4.25
N SER A 348 -29.44 -14.96 -4.14
CA SER A 348 -28.09 -15.53 -4.36
C SER A 348 -27.73 -15.91 -5.80
N SER A 349 -28.69 -15.95 -6.74
CA SER A 349 -28.42 -16.41 -8.12
C SER A 349 -28.18 -15.29 -9.12
N LEU A 350 -28.80 -14.12 -8.91
CA LEU A 350 -28.64 -12.98 -9.82
C LEU A 350 -27.27 -12.31 -9.61
N ASP A 351 -26.86 -12.13 -8.36
CA ASP A 351 -25.54 -11.58 -8.01
C ASP A 351 -24.40 -12.46 -8.53
N VAL A 352 -24.57 -13.79 -8.47
CA VAL A 352 -23.60 -14.74 -9.05
C VAL A 352 -23.57 -14.64 -10.57
N LEU A 353 -24.72 -14.46 -11.23
CA LEU A 353 -24.78 -14.27 -12.67
C LEU A 353 -24.17 -12.94 -13.10
N GLU A 354 -24.38 -11.87 -12.33
CA GLU A 354 -23.78 -10.56 -12.55
C GLU A 354 -22.27 -10.59 -12.34
N GLN A 355 -21.80 -11.21 -11.25
CA GLN A 355 -20.37 -11.41 -11.01
C GLN A 355 -19.70 -12.22 -12.14
N VAL A 356 -20.33 -13.30 -12.59
CA VAL A 356 -19.81 -14.07 -13.74
C VAL A 356 -19.84 -13.22 -15.02
N HIS A 357 -20.89 -12.43 -15.23
CA HIS A 357 -21.00 -11.56 -16.39
C HIS A 357 -19.86 -10.53 -16.42
N GLU A 358 -19.60 -9.84 -15.31
CA GLU A 358 -18.46 -8.91 -15.15
C GLU A 358 -17.13 -9.59 -15.47
N MET A 359 -16.92 -10.82 -15.00
CA MET A 359 -15.70 -11.60 -15.28
C MET A 359 -15.53 -11.95 -16.77
N THR A 360 -16.61 -11.90 -17.56
CA THR A 360 -16.56 -12.16 -19.01
C THR A 360 -16.43 -10.90 -19.87
N GLU A 361 -16.52 -9.71 -19.27
CA GLU A 361 -16.43 -8.47 -20.02
C GLU A 361 -14.99 -8.14 -20.44
N ILE A 362 -14.73 -8.25 -21.74
CA ILE A 362 -13.41 -7.93 -22.31
C ILE A 362 -13.28 -6.45 -22.71
N LEU A 363 -14.40 -5.75 -22.89
CA LEU A 363 -14.40 -4.41 -23.46
C LEU A 363 -13.78 -3.35 -22.52
N PRO A 364 -14.14 -3.28 -21.23
CA PRO A 364 -13.56 -2.29 -20.32
C PRO A 364 -12.02 -2.29 -20.28
N PRO A 365 -11.32 -3.43 -20.08
CA PRO A 365 -9.86 -3.43 -20.00
C PRO A 365 -9.14 -3.12 -21.33
N ILE A 366 -9.81 -3.31 -22.48
CA ILE A 366 -9.25 -2.99 -23.80
C ILE A 366 -9.43 -1.49 -24.09
N ILE A 367 -10.61 -0.93 -23.83
CA ILE A 367 -10.91 0.47 -24.13
C ILE A 367 -10.14 1.42 -23.23
N THR A 368 -10.00 1.11 -21.92
CA THR A 368 -9.19 1.95 -21.01
C THR A 368 -7.74 2.02 -21.44
N ARG A 369 -7.15 0.91 -21.87
CA ARG A 369 -5.77 0.87 -22.38
C ARG A 369 -5.62 1.62 -23.70
N ALA A 370 -6.55 1.44 -24.64
CA ALA A 370 -6.55 2.20 -25.88
C ALA A 370 -6.65 3.71 -25.61
N ALA A 371 -7.51 4.11 -24.67
CA ALA A 371 -7.66 5.51 -24.28
C ALA A 371 -6.37 6.11 -23.72
N VAL A 372 -5.67 5.40 -22.84
CA VAL A 372 -4.36 5.81 -22.29
C VAL A 372 -3.29 5.83 -23.37
N THR A 373 -3.20 4.78 -24.19
CA THR A 373 -2.19 4.64 -25.26
C THR A 373 -2.25 5.80 -26.26
N PHE A 374 -3.46 6.29 -26.56
CA PHE A 374 -3.65 7.40 -27.48
C PHE A 374 -3.80 8.76 -26.76
N GLY A 375 -3.65 8.81 -25.44
CA GLY A 375 -3.76 10.05 -24.65
C GLY A 375 -5.13 10.73 -24.74
N LEU A 376 -6.21 9.97 -24.96
CA LEU A 376 -7.51 10.55 -25.31
C LEU A 376 -8.09 11.43 -24.18
N ASN A 377 -7.96 10.96 -22.95
CA ASN A 377 -8.43 11.70 -21.78
C ASN A 377 -7.61 12.98 -21.55
N ASP A 378 -6.30 12.95 -21.84
CA ASP A 378 -5.42 14.11 -21.73
C ASP A 378 -5.71 15.16 -22.80
N LEU A 379 -5.96 14.73 -24.05
CA LEU A 379 -6.38 15.61 -25.14
C LEU A 379 -7.68 16.33 -24.81
N ILE A 380 -8.67 15.59 -24.30
CA ILE A 380 -9.97 16.16 -23.90
C ILE A 380 -9.80 17.14 -22.73
N ALA A 381 -8.99 16.80 -21.73
CA ALA A 381 -8.67 17.71 -20.62
C ALA A 381 -7.92 18.97 -21.11
N GLY A 382 -7.07 18.83 -22.13
CA GLY A 382 -6.37 19.94 -22.80
C GLY A 382 -7.24 20.78 -23.75
N GLY A 383 -8.55 20.50 -23.85
CA GLY A 383 -9.50 21.26 -24.66
C GLY A 383 -9.69 20.76 -26.10
N ILE A 384 -9.08 19.63 -26.48
CA ILE A 384 -9.29 18.96 -27.78
C ILE A 384 -10.47 18.00 -27.62
N THR A 385 -11.68 18.52 -27.78
CA THR A 385 -12.91 17.82 -27.34
C THR A 385 -13.75 17.22 -28.47
N THR A 386 -13.47 17.48 -29.75
CA THR A 386 -14.23 16.91 -30.88
C THR A 386 -13.53 15.71 -31.50
N ALA A 387 -14.29 14.76 -32.05
CA ALA A 387 -13.71 13.58 -32.68
C ALA A 387 -12.76 13.93 -33.83
N GLU A 388 -13.09 14.96 -34.62
CA GLU A 388 -12.26 15.45 -35.72
C GLU A 388 -10.93 16.02 -35.22
N ALA A 389 -10.95 16.78 -34.13
CA ALA A 389 -9.75 17.38 -33.57
C ALA A 389 -8.86 16.32 -32.90
N ILE A 390 -9.45 15.37 -32.19
CA ILE A 390 -8.73 14.22 -31.59
C ILE A 390 -8.12 13.35 -32.69
N ALA A 391 -8.85 13.05 -33.77
CA ALA A 391 -8.33 12.32 -34.92
C ALA A 391 -7.12 13.02 -35.56
N ALA A 392 -7.21 14.35 -35.73
CA ALA A 392 -6.12 15.14 -36.28
C ALA A 392 -4.86 15.11 -35.40
N GLU A 393 -5.01 15.15 -34.07
CA GLU A 393 -3.90 15.15 -33.13
C GLU A 393 -3.26 13.76 -32.97
N THR A 394 -4.08 12.71 -32.90
CA THR A 394 -3.61 11.32 -32.71
C THR A 394 -3.13 10.66 -34.00
N GLY A 395 -3.51 11.20 -35.17
CA GLY A 395 -3.26 10.58 -36.48
C GLY A 395 -4.15 9.35 -36.75
N ILE A 396 -5.18 9.11 -35.95
CA ILE A 396 -6.15 8.03 -36.11
C ILE A 396 -7.27 8.50 -37.06
N ASP A 397 -7.79 7.58 -37.87
CA ASP A 397 -8.97 7.87 -38.70
C ASP A 397 -10.19 8.30 -37.86
N THR A 398 -10.92 9.31 -38.32
CA THR A 398 -12.05 9.90 -37.59
C THR A 398 -13.18 8.91 -37.32
N ASP A 399 -13.45 7.96 -38.23
CA ASP A 399 -14.47 6.93 -37.97
C ASP A 399 -13.95 5.94 -36.92
N GLY A 400 -12.66 5.59 -36.98
CA GLY A 400 -11.98 4.78 -35.97
C GLY A 400 -12.04 5.39 -34.57
N ILE A 401 -11.70 6.67 -34.42
CA ILE A 401 -11.69 7.32 -33.10
C ILE A 401 -13.10 7.44 -32.52
N ARG A 402 -14.12 7.66 -33.36
CA ARG A 402 -15.53 7.71 -32.94
C ARG A 402 -16.00 6.41 -32.30
N VAL A 403 -15.50 5.25 -32.74
CA VAL A 403 -15.80 3.96 -32.13
C VAL A 403 -15.28 3.91 -30.69
N VAL A 404 -14.02 4.29 -30.48
CA VAL A 404 -13.38 4.29 -29.15
C VAL A 404 -14.07 5.29 -28.21
N LEU A 405 -14.30 6.52 -28.66
CA LEU A 405 -14.98 7.56 -27.88
C LEU A 405 -16.42 7.15 -27.50
N THR A 406 -17.13 6.46 -28.40
CA THR A 406 -18.47 5.92 -28.10
C THR A 406 -18.41 4.84 -27.03
N ALA A 407 -17.43 3.93 -27.10
CA ALA A 407 -17.24 2.91 -26.07
C ALA A 407 -16.84 3.54 -24.71
N MET A 408 -16.00 4.58 -24.73
CA MET A 408 -15.66 5.34 -23.52
C MET A 408 -16.89 6.03 -22.90
N CYS A 409 -17.82 6.55 -23.71
CA CYS A 409 -19.10 7.04 -23.20
C CYS A 409 -19.94 5.93 -22.55
N SER A 410 -20.05 4.75 -23.17
CA SER A 410 -20.83 3.65 -22.58
C SER A 410 -20.23 3.11 -21.28
N LEU A 411 -18.91 3.22 -21.12
CA LEU A 411 -18.19 2.84 -19.90
C LEU A 411 -18.20 3.96 -18.84
N GLY A 412 -18.87 5.09 -19.12
CA GLY A 412 -18.92 6.23 -18.21
C GLY A 412 -17.57 6.93 -18.01
N LEU A 413 -16.62 6.77 -18.93
CA LEU A 413 -15.33 7.48 -18.92
C LEU A 413 -15.46 8.89 -19.52
N LEU A 414 -16.37 9.05 -20.49
CA LEU A 414 -16.65 10.32 -21.14
C LEU A 414 -18.15 10.60 -21.14
N GLU A 415 -18.51 11.88 -21.20
CA GLU A 415 -19.86 12.34 -21.51
C GLU A 415 -19.85 13.13 -22.82
N ARG A 416 -20.98 13.09 -23.54
CA ARG A 416 -21.18 13.94 -24.71
C ARG A 416 -21.62 15.32 -24.26
N GLU A 417 -20.96 16.35 -24.79
CA GLU A 417 -21.30 17.74 -24.57
C GLU A 417 -21.40 18.47 -25.92
N GLY A 418 -22.64 18.65 -26.40
CA GLY A 418 -22.88 19.17 -27.75
C GLY A 418 -22.27 18.27 -28.83
N GLU A 419 -21.35 18.83 -29.62
CA GLU A 419 -20.60 18.10 -30.65
C GLU A 419 -19.27 17.48 -30.12
N GLY A 420 -18.90 17.76 -28.87
CA GLY A 420 -17.67 17.29 -28.24
C GLY A 420 -17.88 16.27 -27.11
N TYR A 421 -16.77 15.96 -26.44
CA TYR A 421 -16.68 15.03 -25.32
C TYR A 421 -16.04 15.72 -24.12
N ARG A 422 -16.47 15.33 -22.92
CA ARG A 422 -15.93 15.81 -21.64
C ARG A 422 -15.56 14.61 -20.77
N ASN A 423 -14.46 14.70 -20.01
CA ASN A 423 -14.11 13.69 -19.02
C ASN A 423 -15.17 13.62 -17.91
N THR A 424 -15.59 12.41 -17.55
CA THR A 424 -16.29 12.19 -16.28
C THR A 424 -15.27 12.13 -15.14
N PRO A 425 -15.70 12.17 -13.86
CA PRO A 425 -14.80 11.90 -12.74
C PRO A 425 -14.05 10.56 -12.87
N THR A 426 -14.72 9.53 -13.40
CA THR A 426 -14.13 8.19 -13.65
C THR A 426 -13.09 8.25 -14.77
N GLY A 427 -13.37 8.92 -15.89
CA GLY A 427 -12.41 9.06 -16.99
C GLY A 427 -11.21 9.94 -16.64
N ALA A 428 -11.41 10.96 -15.80
CA ALA A 428 -10.34 11.81 -15.31
C ALA A 428 -9.28 11.04 -14.49
N VAL A 429 -9.60 9.85 -13.96
CA VAL A 429 -8.58 8.99 -13.34
C VAL A 429 -7.47 8.63 -14.34
N LEU A 430 -7.80 8.45 -15.62
CA LEU A 430 -6.87 8.03 -16.66
C LEU A 430 -5.89 9.13 -17.10
N THR A 431 -6.05 10.39 -16.68
CA THR A 431 -5.10 11.49 -16.94
C THR A 431 -4.04 11.64 -15.84
N SER A 432 -4.20 10.90 -14.75
CA SER A 432 -3.24 10.92 -13.64
C SER A 432 -2.07 9.99 -13.92
N GLU A 433 -0.84 10.50 -13.77
CA GLU A 433 0.40 9.74 -14.02
C GLU A 433 0.35 8.35 -13.34
N GLY A 434 -0.05 8.28 -12.06
CA GLY A 434 -0.08 7.01 -11.32
C GLY A 434 -1.21 6.03 -11.67
N SER A 435 -2.28 6.44 -12.36
CA SER A 435 -3.38 5.52 -12.75
C SER A 435 -3.33 5.13 -14.23
N ALA A 436 -2.63 5.92 -15.05
CA ALA A 436 -2.26 5.56 -16.42
C ALA A 436 -1.05 4.61 -16.46
N ASP A 437 -0.18 4.68 -15.44
CA ASP A 437 0.94 3.76 -15.23
C ASP A 437 0.46 2.29 -15.32
N GLY A 438 0.97 1.54 -16.30
CA GLY A 438 0.60 0.13 -16.51
C GLY A 438 -0.53 -0.13 -17.51
N LEU A 439 -1.08 0.91 -18.16
CA LEU A 439 -2.15 0.77 -19.17
C LEU A 439 -1.71 1.12 -20.60
N ASP A 440 -0.60 1.82 -20.78
CA ASP A 440 -0.09 2.22 -22.10
C ASP A 440 0.42 1.03 -22.92
N LEU A 441 -0.22 0.73 -24.04
CA LEU A 441 0.18 -0.34 -24.96
C LEU A 441 1.30 0.08 -25.92
N GLY A 442 1.82 1.30 -25.82
CA GLY A 442 3.09 1.69 -26.43
C GLY A 442 4.29 1.03 -25.74
N ASP A 443 4.14 0.59 -24.49
CA ASP A 443 5.15 -0.18 -23.76
C ASP A 443 5.13 -1.66 -24.21
N SER A 444 6.25 -2.11 -24.80
CA SER A 444 6.43 -3.49 -25.27
C SER A 444 6.26 -4.54 -24.18
N ALA A 445 6.61 -4.26 -22.93
CA ALA A 445 6.42 -5.18 -21.81
C ALA A 445 4.95 -5.27 -21.37
N LEU A 446 4.18 -4.19 -21.50
CA LEU A 446 2.73 -4.22 -21.27
C LEU A 446 1.98 -4.93 -22.40
N LEU A 447 2.46 -4.81 -23.63
CA LEU A 447 1.95 -5.60 -24.76
C LEU A 447 2.14 -7.11 -24.54
N ASP A 448 3.24 -7.53 -23.90
CA ASP A 448 3.47 -8.93 -23.56
C ASP A 448 2.42 -9.50 -22.59
N LEU A 449 1.84 -8.69 -21.70
CA LEU A 449 0.75 -9.13 -20.81
C LEU A 449 -0.49 -9.61 -21.59
N PHE A 450 -0.68 -9.16 -22.84
CA PHE A 450 -1.74 -9.67 -23.70
C PHE A 450 -1.48 -11.09 -24.24
N SER A 451 -0.34 -11.71 -23.92
CA SER A 451 -0.11 -13.14 -24.16
C SER A 451 -1.12 -14.03 -23.42
N ILE A 452 -1.85 -13.50 -22.44
CA ILE A 452 -2.92 -14.22 -21.72
C ILE A 452 -3.96 -14.82 -22.69
N VAL A 453 -4.19 -14.20 -23.85
CA VAL A 453 -5.10 -14.74 -24.88
C VAL A 453 -4.62 -16.08 -25.46
N ASP A 454 -3.32 -16.37 -25.34
CA ASP A 454 -2.67 -17.60 -25.80
C ASP A 454 -2.63 -18.68 -24.70
N LEU A 455 -3.21 -18.43 -23.51
CA LEU A 455 -3.17 -19.34 -22.35
C LEU A 455 -3.59 -20.78 -22.69
N ILE A 456 -4.65 -20.95 -23.49
CA ILE A 456 -5.14 -22.28 -23.89
C ILE A 456 -4.07 -23.06 -24.66
N ASP A 457 -3.32 -22.39 -25.54
CA ASP A 457 -2.29 -23.02 -26.35
C ASP A 457 -1.03 -23.31 -25.50
N VAL A 458 -0.66 -22.39 -24.61
CA VAL A 458 0.45 -22.60 -23.65
C VAL A 458 0.17 -23.79 -22.73
N LEU A 459 -1.06 -23.91 -22.20
CA LEU A 459 -1.47 -25.04 -21.35
C LEU A 459 -1.43 -26.39 -22.08
N ARG A 460 -1.59 -26.41 -23.41
CA ARG A 460 -1.49 -27.63 -24.24
C ARG A 460 -0.04 -28.01 -24.56
N GLY A 461 0.93 -27.28 -24.03
CA GLY A 461 2.35 -27.46 -24.34
C GLY A 461 2.80 -26.70 -25.60
N GLY A 462 2.00 -25.76 -26.09
CA GLY A 462 2.46 -24.78 -27.06
C GLY A 462 3.53 -23.88 -26.43
N PHE A 463 4.64 -23.64 -27.12
CA PHE A 463 5.62 -22.67 -26.67
C PHE A 463 4.98 -21.27 -26.63
N ALA A 464 5.28 -20.50 -25.59
CA ALA A 464 5.02 -19.07 -25.51
C ALA A 464 5.83 -18.36 -26.60
N ALA A 465 5.26 -18.30 -27.80
CA ALA A 465 5.85 -17.61 -28.92
C ALA A 465 4.78 -16.70 -29.51
N ARG A 466 4.69 -15.48 -28.98
CA ARG A 466 4.25 -14.38 -29.82
C ARG A 466 5.38 -14.00 -30.77
N THR A 467 5.68 -14.92 -31.68
CA THR A 467 5.99 -14.49 -33.04
C THR A 467 4.66 -14.05 -33.59
N SER A 468 4.55 -12.77 -33.96
CA SER A 468 3.43 -12.29 -34.77
C SER A 468 3.04 -13.36 -35.80
N ARG A 469 1.74 -13.46 -36.10
CA ARG A 469 1.19 -14.27 -37.20
C ARG A 469 1.81 -13.98 -38.59
N ALA A 470 2.91 -13.24 -38.68
CA ALA A 470 3.60 -12.87 -39.91
C ALA A 470 5.01 -13.46 -40.12
N SER A 471 5.76 -13.90 -39.09
CA SER A 471 7.04 -14.60 -39.35
C SER A 471 7.70 -15.18 -38.10
N ALA A 472 7.93 -16.49 -38.06
CA ALA A 472 9.16 -17.06 -37.49
C ALA A 472 9.27 -18.56 -37.77
N THR A 473 10.41 -18.95 -38.31
CA THR A 473 10.87 -20.32 -38.51
C THR A 473 11.65 -20.88 -37.31
N GLN A 474 11.58 -20.26 -36.12
CA GLN A 474 12.15 -20.79 -34.87
C GLN A 474 11.51 -20.09 -33.65
N ALA A 475 10.98 -20.87 -32.70
CA ALA A 475 10.50 -20.34 -31.43
C ALA A 475 11.70 -20.02 -30.52
N LEU A 476 11.95 -18.73 -30.29
CA LEU A 476 12.95 -18.25 -29.34
C LEU A 476 12.38 -18.30 -27.91
N THR A 477 13.22 -18.55 -26.90
CA THR A 477 12.80 -18.41 -25.50
C THR A 477 12.54 -16.93 -25.16
N TRP A 478 11.82 -16.65 -24.08
CA TRP A 478 11.58 -15.26 -23.66
C TRP A 478 12.88 -14.48 -23.41
N HIS A 479 13.88 -15.12 -22.81
CA HIS A 479 15.20 -14.49 -22.64
C HIS A 479 15.93 -14.25 -23.95
N ASP A 480 15.82 -15.15 -24.94
CA ASP A 480 16.41 -14.96 -26.26
C ASP A 480 15.72 -13.82 -27.03
N GLN A 481 14.40 -13.67 -26.86
CA GLN A 481 13.64 -12.57 -27.45
C GLN A 481 14.08 -11.23 -26.87
N ARG A 482 14.18 -11.12 -25.53
CA ARG A 482 14.71 -9.92 -24.87
C ARG A 482 16.17 -9.63 -25.26
N ALA A 483 17.00 -10.67 -25.39
CA ALA A 483 18.39 -10.49 -25.85
C ALA A 483 18.49 -10.00 -27.30
N ALA A 484 17.50 -10.31 -28.14
CA ALA A 484 17.44 -9.89 -29.55
C ALA A 484 16.76 -8.53 -29.77
N ASP A 485 15.96 -8.04 -28.81
CA ASP A 485 15.21 -6.79 -28.89
C ASP A 485 15.50 -5.89 -27.67
N GLU A 486 16.37 -4.89 -27.88
CA GLU A 486 16.80 -3.96 -26.84
C GLU A 486 15.65 -3.10 -26.28
N ASN A 487 14.65 -2.76 -27.10
CA ASN A 487 13.50 -1.98 -26.64
C ASN A 487 12.61 -2.83 -25.72
N LEU A 488 12.38 -4.09 -26.10
CA LEU A 488 11.64 -5.03 -25.26
C LEU A 488 12.35 -5.29 -23.94
N ASP A 489 13.67 -5.50 -23.96
CA ASP A 489 14.45 -5.68 -22.74
C ASP A 489 14.40 -4.44 -21.83
N ALA A 490 14.61 -3.26 -22.39
CA ALA A 490 14.56 -2.00 -21.65
C ALA A 490 13.18 -1.77 -21.00
N ALA A 491 12.09 -2.10 -21.71
CA ALA A 491 10.73 -2.01 -21.19
C ALA A 491 10.51 -2.92 -19.97
N HIS A 492 10.91 -4.20 -20.05
CA HIS A 492 10.81 -5.13 -18.92
C HIS A 492 11.67 -4.71 -17.73
N ARG A 493 12.88 -4.20 -17.96
CA ARG A 493 13.74 -3.64 -16.90
C ARG A 493 13.12 -2.40 -16.25
N SER A 494 12.62 -1.46 -17.04
CA SER A 494 11.95 -0.25 -16.54
C SER A 494 10.76 -0.61 -15.65
N ARG A 495 9.88 -1.50 -16.12
CA ARG A 495 8.73 -1.96 -15.35
C ARG A 495 9.14 -2.64 -14.04
N THR A 496 10.24 -3.39 -14.03
CA THR A 496 10.79 -3.98 -12.79
C THR A 496 11.23 -2.89 -11.81
N LEU A 497 11.94 -1.87 -12.28
CA LEU A 497 12.42 -0.75 -11.47
C LEU A 497 11.28 0.07 -10.85
N ASP A 498 10.21 0.31 -11.61
CA ASP A 498 9.05 1.05 -11.12
C ASP A 498 8.37 0.39 -9.92
N HIS A 499 8.36 -0.94 -9.88
CA HIS A 499 7.85 -1.68 -8.73
C HIS A 499 8.88 -1.75 -7.59
N LEU A 500 10.16 -1.89 -7.92
CA LEU A 500 11.23 -1.94 -6.91
C LEU A 500 11.37 -0.61 -6.16
N ARG A 501 11.04 0.53 -6.76
CA ARG A 501 11.20 1.87 -6.13
C ARG A 501 10.56 1.98 -4.74
N TYR A 502 9.49 1.22 -4.49
CA TYR A 502 8.77 1.23 -3.21
C TYR A 502 9.43 0.39 -2.11
N VAL A 503 10.32 -0.53 -2.49
CA VAL A 503 10.91 -1.52 -1.58
C VAL A 503 12.44 -1.57 -1.64
N LEU A 504 13.07 -0.84 -2.57
CA LEU A 504 14.50 -0.90 -2.83
C LEU A 504 15.33 -0.59 -1.59
N ASP A 505 14.99 0.47 -0.85
CA ASP A 505 15.71 0.81 0.37
C ASP A 505 15.66 -0.29 1.42
N ILE A 506 14.54 -1.01 1.51
CA ILE A 506 14.35 -2.13 2.44
C ILE A 506 15.21 -3.31 2.00
N ILE A 507 15.24 -3.62 0.69
CA ILE A 507 16.10 -4.68 0.14
C ILE A 507 17.58 -4.38 0.44
N LEU A 508 17.99 -3.12 0.29
CA LEU A 508 19.36 -2.70 0.57
C LEU A 508 19.69 -2.62 2.07
N ASP A 509 18.68 -2.60 2.96
CA ASP A 509 18.82 -2.68 4.42
C ASP A 509 18.89 -4.14 4.92
N LEU A 510 18.67 -5.14 4.07
CA LEU A 510 18.78 -6.54 4.49
C LEU A 510 20.22 -6.86 4.87
N GLU A 511 20.43 -7.41 6.07
CA GLU A 511 21.75 -7.60 6.69
C GLU A 511 22.84 -8.14 5.74
N PRO A 512 22.61 -9.20 4.93
CA PRO A 512 23.65 -9.70 4.04
C PRO A 512 24.11 -8.70 2.99
N ILE A 513 23.21 -7.81 2.55
CA ILE A 513 23.51 -6.75 1.58
C ILE A 513 24.05 -5.52 2.29
N ALA A 514 23.49 -5.16 3.44
CA ALA A 514 23.88 -3.97 4.18
C ALA A 514 25.34 -4.07 4.69
N THR A 515 25.79 -5.24 5.14
CA THR A 515 27.11 -5.41 5.78
C THR A 515 28.23 -5.81 4.81
N ALA A 516 27.90 -6.36 3.64
CA ALA A 516 28.90 -6.92 2.73
C ALA A 516 29.87 -5.87 2.15
N SER A 517 31.16 -6.15 2.20
CA SER A 517 32.24 -5.34 1.60
C SER A 517 32.44 -5.65 0.11
N SER A 518 31.91 -6.78 -0.36
CA SER A 518 31.84 -7.14 -1.77
C SER A 518 30.48 -7.73 -2.13
N VAL A 519 29.82 -7.18 -3.15
CA VAL A 519 28.45 -7.55 -3.54
C VAL A 519 28.36 -7.81 -5.04
N ALA A 520 27.69 -8.89 -5.43
CA ALA A 520 27.25 -9.11 -6.81
C ALA A 520 25.74 -8.83 -6.95
N LEU A 521 25.36 -8.09 -7.98
CA LEU A 521 23.97 -7.71 -8.28
C LEU A 521 23.60 -8.27 -9.66
N THR A 522 22.56 -9.09 -9.75
CA THR A 522 22.15 -9.72 -11.02
C THR A 522 20.63 -9.71 -11.20
N GLY A 523 20.19 -9.89 -12.44
CA GLY A 523 18.79 -9.81 -12.85
C GLY A 523 18.41 -8.43 -13.42
N ASP A 524 17.11 -8.17 -13.54
CA ASP A 524 16.56 -7.08 -14.37
C ASP A 524 16.88 -5.66 -13.87
N ALA A 525 17.34 -5.51 -12.61
CA ALA A 525 17.63 -4.22 -11.99
C ALA A 525 19.08 -4.07 -11.47
N GLY A 526 19.99 -4.97 -11.87
CA GLY A 526 21.32 -5.05 -11.26
C GLY A 526 22.15 -3.75 -11.34
N ALA A 527 22.11 -3.03 -12.46
CA ALA A 527 22.90 -1.82 -12.67
C ALA A 527 22.36 -0.62 -11.90
N GLU A 528 21.04 -0.44 -11.90
CA GLU A 528 20.35 0.66 -11.23
C GLU A 528 20.40 0.49 -9.71
N VAL A 529 20.28 -0.76 -9.22
CA VAL A 529 20.49 -1.10 -7.81
C VAL A 529 21.95 -0.87 -7.41
N ALA A 530 22.94 -1.13 -8.28
CA ALA A 530 24.34 -0.81 -8.01
C ALA A 530 24.54 0.70 -7.75
N ALA A 531 23.91 1.53 -8.57
CA ALA A 531 23.94 2.98 -8.41
C ALA A 531 23.23 3.42 -7.12
N ALA A 532 22.09 2.82 -6.78
CA ALA A 532 21.37 3.10 -5.54
C ALA A 532 22.18 2.72 -4.29
N LEU A 533 22.79 1.54 -4.30
CA LEU A 533 23.65 1.06 -3.22
C LEU A 533 24.87 1.96 -3.01
N THR A 534 25.50 2.41 -4.10
CA THR A 534 26.62 3.36 -4.05
C THR A 534 26.21 4.68 -3.42
N ARG A 535 25.04 5.23 -3.78
CA ARG A 535 24.53 6.48 -3.19
C ARG A 535 24.19 6.35 -1.70
N LYS A 536 23.72 5.17 -1.29
CA LYS A 536 23.33 4.89 0.10
C LYS A 536 24.54 4.78 1.03
N ALA A 537 25.66 4.25 0.53
CA ALA A 537 26.87 4.06 1.33
C ALA A 537 28.14 4.55 0.59
N PRO A 538 28.26 5.86 0.31
CA PRO A 538 29.31 6.41 -0.55
C PRO A 538 30.72 6.25 0.03
N GLU A 539 30.85 6.13 1.36
CA GLU A 539 32.12 5.98 2.06
C GLU A 539 32.51 4.51 2.34
N SER A 540 31.67 3.54 1.93
CA SER A 540 31.86 2.13 2.28
C SER A 540 33.09 1.46 1.66
N GLY A 541 33.65 2.02 0.57
CA GLY A 541 34.74 1.38 -0.18
C GLY A 541 34.38 0.02 -0.79
N ARG A 542 33.08 -0.30 -0.85
CA ARG A 542 32.55 -1.60 -1.28
C ARG A 542 32.87 -1.88 -2.74
N THR A 543 33.20 -3.13 -3.04
CA THR A 543 33.31 -3.60 -4.44
C THR A 543 31.95 -4.11 -4.92
N ILE A 544 31.43 -3.56 -6.02
CA ILE A 544 30.15 -3.96 -6.61
C ILE A 544 30.40 -4.58 -7.99
N HIS A 545 29.85 -5.78 -8.20
CA HIS A 545 29.88 -6.50 -9.46
C HIS A 545 28.46 -6.61 -10.03
N THR A 546 28.31 -6.48 -11.34
CA THR A 546 27.02 -6.69 -12.04
C THR A 546 27.14 -7.81 -13.08
N PRO A 547 27.28 -9.08 -12.66
CA PRO A 547 27.39 -10.19 -13.59
C PRO A 547 26.06 -10.41 -14.34
N ALA A 548 26.15 -10.70 -15.64
CA ALA A 548 24.98 -11.04 -16.44
C ALA A 548 24.52 -12.47 -16.14
N ALA A 549 23.27 -12.64 -15.71
CA ALA A 549 22.70 -13.95 -15.36
C ALA A 549 22.76 -14.95 -16.53
N ALA A 550 22.56 -14.49 -17.77
CA ALA A 550 22.64 -15.31 -18.98
C ALA A 550 24.08 -15.82 -19.24
N ALA A 551 25.07 -14.91 -19.20
CA ALA A 551 26.48 -15.26 -19.40
C ALA A 551 27.01 -16.20 -18.30
N ALA A 552 26.45 -16.09 -17.10
CA ALA A 552 26.73 -17.02 -16.02
C ALA A 552 26.17 -18.42 -16.31
N LEU A 553 25.02 -18.58 -16.94
CA LEU A 553 24.48 -19.91 -17.27
C LEU A 553 25.27 -20.61 -18.38
N THR A 554 25.67 -19.86 -19.41
CA THR A 554 26.49 -20.37 -20.54
C THR A 554 27.94 -20.66 -20.14
N GLY A 555 28.41 -20.08 -19.04
CA GLY A 555 29.81 -20.17 -18.61
C GLY A 555 30.76 -19.28 -19.40
N GLU A 556 30.23 -18.36 -20.20
CA GLU A 556 31.00 -17.33 -20.90
C GLU A 556 31.62 -16.31 -19.94
N GLN A 557 31.00 -16.12 -18.77
CA GLN A 557 31.52 -15.28 -17.69
C GLN A 557 31.67 -16.09 -16.39
N ALA A 558 32.83 -15.99 -15.74
CA ALA A 558 33.03 -16.53 -14.40
C ALA A 558 32.27 -15.68 -13.35
N TRP A 559 31.63 -16.32 -12.39
CA TRP A 559 30.96 -15.60 -11.30
C TRP A 559 32.02 -14.97 -10.35
N PRO A 560 31.87 -13.70 -9.96
CA PRO A 560 32.80 -13.07 -9.02
C PRO A 560 32.68 -13.70 -7.63
N LYS A 561 33.80 -13.86 -6.91
CA LYS A 561 33.77 -14.23 -5.49
C LYS A 561 33.43 -13.00 -4.66
N VAL A 562 32.31 -13.05 -3.94
CA VAL A 562 31.76 -11.93 -3.17
C VAL A 562 31.21 -12.41 -1.83
N GLU A 563 31.07 -11.51 -0.87
CA GLU A 563 30.45 -11.82 0.43
C GLU A 563 28.94 -12.03 0.28
N ALA A 564 28.27 -11.24 -0.56
CA ALA A 564 26.84 -11.39 -0.82
C ALA A 564 26.47 -11.25 -2.30
N THR A 565 25.49 -12.04 -2.74
CA THR A 565 24.84 -11.84 -4.04
C THR A 565 23.37 -11.47 -3.84
N LEU A 566 22.89 -10.46 -4.56
CA LEU A 566 21.48 -10.11 -4.69
C LEU A 566 20.98 -10.49 -6.10
N VAL A 567 20.00 -11.39 -6.16
CA VAL A 567 19.28 -11.79 -7.38
C VAL A 567 17.93 -11.07 -7.39
N LEU A 568 17.72 -10.15 -8.33
CA LEU A 568 16.51 -9.33 -8.47
C LEU A 568 15.76 -9.66 -9.76
N ALA A 569 14.59 -10.29 -9.66
CA ALA A 569 13.84 -10.76 -10.82
C ALA A 569 14.71 -11.59 -11.81
N GLY A 570 15.69 -12.31 -11.27
CA GLY A 570 16.67 -13.08 -12.02
C GLY A 570 16.27 -14.54 -12.26
N LEU A 571 15.17 -15.01 -11.67
CA LEU A 571 14.62 -16.35 -11.87
C LEU A 571 13.37 -16.34 -12.75
N THR A 572 12.71 -15.20 -12.87
CA THR A 572 11.55 -14.99 -13.75
C THR A 572 11.82 -15.51 -15.16
N GLY A 573 10.89 -16.30 -15.69
CA GLY A 573 10.97 -16.90 -17.03
C GLY A 573 11.96 -18.05 -17.19
N ARG A 574 12.61 -18.51 -16.12
CA ARG A 574 13.53 -19.66 -16.15
C ARG A 574 12.85 -20.94 -15.71
N SER A 575 13.19 -22.04 -16.37
CA SER A 575 12.85 -23.38 -15.91
C SER A 575 13.53 -23.72 -14.57
N ARG A 576 13.02 -24.73 -13.87
CA ARG A 576 13.66 -25.21 -12.63
C ARG A 576 15.12 -25.62 -12.82
N VAL A 577 15.46 -26.18 -13.99
CA VAL A 577 16.83 -26.60 -14.31
C VAL A 577 17.76 -25.40 -14.44
N GLU A 578 17.34 -24.36 -15.15
CA GLU A 578 18.11 -23.13 -15.34
C GLU A 578 18.26 -22.36 -14.02
N ALA A 579 17.17 -22.19 -13.27
CA ALA A 579 17.22 -21.56 -11.95
C ALA A 579 18.17 -22.31 -11.00
N ARG A 580 18.12 -23.65 -10.98
CA ARG A 580 19.06 -24.47 -10.20
C ARG A 580 20.50 -24.21 -10.63
N GLY A 581 20.76 -24.16 -11.93
CA GLY A 581 22.09 -23.90 -12.49
C GLY A 581 22.65 -22.52 -12.11
N LEU A 582 21.81 -21.48 -12.17
CA LEU A 582 22.18 -20.13 -11.75
C LEU A 582 22.47 -20.09 -10.24
N LEU A 583 21.53 -20.55 -9.42
CA LEU A 583 21.67 -20.52 -7.96
C LEU A 583 22.86 -21.34 -7.48
N ALA A 584 23.15 -22.49 -8.10
CA ALA A 584 24.34 -23.28 -7.78
C ALA A 584 25.63 -22.48 -7.99
N ARG A 585 25.77 -21.79 -9.13
CA ARG A 585 26.95 -20.95 -9.43
C ARG A 585 27.08 -19.76 -8.48
N VAL A 586 25.95 -19.12 -8.14
CA VAL A 586 25.90 -18.02 -7.17
C VAL A 586 26.37 -18.51 -5.80
N ILE A 587 25.76 -19.59 -5.29
CA ILE A 587 26.10 -20.18 -4.00
C ILE A 587 27.57 -20.59 -3.95
N GLU A 588 28.12 -21.18 -5.00
CA GLU A 588 29.53 -21.57 -5.06
C GLU A 588 30.50 -20.39 -4.82
N ASN A 589 30.09 -19.18 -5.20
CA ASN A 589 30.94 -17.99 -5.22
C ASN A 589 30.45 -16.88 -4.29
N SER A 590 29.51 -17.16 -3.38
CA SER A 590 28.99 -16.21 -2.42
C SER A 590 28.81 -16.81 -1.04
N ASP A 591 29.11 -16.05 0.02
CA ASP A 591 28.90 -16.50 1.40
C ASP A 591 27.41 -16.42 1.77
N SER A 592 26.75 -15.37 1.30
CA SER A 592 25.30 -15.17 1.43
C SER A 592 24.62 -14.83 0.10
N LEU A 593 23.32 -15.10 0.04
CA LEU A 593 22.46 -14.90 -1.11
C LEU A 593 21.14 -14.29 -0.66
N VAL A 594 20.70 -13.24 -1.34
CA VAL A 594 19.36 -12.69 -1.23
C VAL A 594 18.67 -12.83 -2.58
N VAL A 595 17.53 -13.51 -2.61
CA VAL A 595 16.69 -13.64 -3.81
C VAL A 595 15.41 -12.85 -3.61
N VAL A 596 15.15 -11.92 -4.52
CA VAL A 596 13.93 -11.12 -4.56
C VAL A 596 13.32 -11.28 -5.94
N GLU A 597 12.20 -12.00 -6.01
CA GLU A 597 11.43 -12.23 -7.22
C GLU A 597 10.03 -11.62 -7.07
N PRO A 598 9.30 -11.43 -8.17
CA PRO A 598 7.86 -11.21 -8.13
C PRO A 598 7.14 -12.50 -7.69
N PHE A 599 7.32 -12.88 -6.42
CA PHE A 599 6.78 -14.13 -5.89
C PHE A 599 5.25 -14.15 -5.98
N THR A 600 4.68 -15.32 -6.26
CA THR A 600 3.22 -15.52 -6.36
C THR A 600 2.68 -16.41 -5.24
N ASP A 601 3.26 -16.28 -4.04
CA ASP A 601 2.93 -17.09 -2.86
C ASP A 601 1.45 -17.03 -2.44
N GLU A 602 0.76 -15.95 -2.79
CA GLU A 602 -0.63 -15.70 -2.39
C GLU A 602 -1.60 -15.69 -3.58
N ALA A 603 -1.21 -16.22 -4.75
CA ALA A 603 -2.04 -16.23 -5.95
C ALA A 603 -3.41 -16.92 -5.79
N GLU A 604 -3.60 -17.80 -4.81
CA GLU A 604 -4.91 -18.42 -4.51
C GLU A 604 -5.90 -17.45 -3.86
N VAL A 605 -5.43 -16.34 -3.28
CA VAL A 605 -6.26 -15.38 -2.54
C VAL A 605 -5.98 -13.92 -2.93
N ASP A 606 -5.04 -13.65 -3.81
CA ASP A 606 -4.72 -12.31 -4.30
C ASP A 606 -4.80 -12.28 -5.82
N ASP A 607 -5.81 -11.60 -6.34
CA ASP A 607 -6.07 -11.52 -7.79
C ASP A 607 -4.94 -10.85 -8.57
N HIS A 608 -4.17 -9.94 -7.96
CA HIS A 608 -3.03 -9.32 -8.63
C HIS A 608 -1.86 -10.30 -8.76
N GLN A 609 -1.63 -11.15 -7.75
CA GLN A 609 -0.66 -12.23 -7.86
C GLN A 609 -1.14 -13.34 -8.80
N ALA A 610 -2.44 -13.62 -8.85
CA ALA A 610 -3.02 -14.54 -9.83
C ALA A 610 -2.84 -14.02 -11.27
N GLU A 611 -3.08 -12.73 -11.49
CA GLU A 611 -2.84 -12.05 -12.77
C GLU A 611 -1.35 -12.11 -13.15
N GLU A 612 -0.44 -11.78 -12.23
CA GLU A 612 1.01 -11.88 -12.46
C GLU A 612 1.44 -13.31 -12.79
N LEU A 613 0.90 -14.32 -12.10
CA LEU A 613 1.18 -15.74 -12.33
C LEU A 613 0.78 -16.14 -13.76
N VAL A 614 -0.45 -15.83 -14.17
CA VAL A 614 -0.97 -16.21 -15.49
C VAL A 614 -0.23 -15.44 -16.58
N ALA A 615 -0.07 -14.13 -16.42
CA ALA A 615 0.61 -13.28 -17.41
C ALA A 615 2.08 -13.69 -17.60
N THR A 616 2.80 -14.00 -16.51
CA THR A 616 4.18 -14.47 -16.59
C THR A 616 4.26 -15.85 -17.26
N PHE A 617 3.33 -16.75 -16.93
CA PHE A 617 3.30 -18.08 -17.54
C PHE A 617 3.05 -18.00 -19.05
N THR A 618 2.11 -17.17 -19.49
CA THR A 618 1.81 -17.04 -20.92
C THR A 618 2.88 -16.28 -21.70
N THR A 619 3.57 -15.34 -21.06
CA THR A 619 4.67 -14.57 -21.69
C THR A 619 5.95 -15.40 -21.77
N THR A 620 6.28 -16.14 -20.71
CA THR A 620 7.60 -16.78 -20.58
C THR A 620 7.58 -18.29 -20.85
N GLY A 621 6.42 -18.93 -20.80
CA GLY A 621 6.27 -20.39 -20.80
C GLY A 621 6.60 -21.05 -19.45
N HIS A 622 6.97 -20.27 -18.43
CA HIS A 622 7.30 -20.73 -17.09
C HIS A 622 6.50 -19.96 -16.04
N ALA A 623 5.95 -20.68 -15.07
CA ALA A 623 5.20 -20.06 -13.98
C ALA A 623 6.13 -19.21 -13.12
N SER A 624 5.58 -18.13 -12.55
CA SER A 624 6.28 -17.35 -11.52
C SER A 624 6.62 -18.24 -10.33
N TRP A 625 7.76 -17.93 -9.71
CA TRP A 625 8.26 -18.66 -8.56
C TRP A 625 7.46 -18.31 -7.30
N THR A 626 7.34 -19.27 -6.39
CA THR A 626 6.99 -19.01 -4.98
C THR A 626 8.24 -18.95 -4.12
N SER A 627 8.19 -18.22 -3.01
CA SER A 627 9.28 -18.16 -2.02
C SER A 627 9.60 -19.55 -1.47
N ARG A 628 8.58 -20.42 -1.35
CA ARG A 628 8.71 -21.82 -0.96
C ARG A 628 9.53 -22.64 -1.97
N GLU A 629 9.25 -22.53 -3.26
CA GLU A 629 9.99 -23.28 -4.28
C GLU A 629 11.46 -22.88 -4.36
N VAL A 630 11.75 -21.58 -4.23
CA VAL A 630 13.14 -21.10 -4.16
C VAL A 630 13.82 -21.62 -2.89
N ARG A 631 13.14 -21.59 -1.73
CA ARG A 631 13.66 -22.18 -0.50
C ARG A 631 13.99 -23.66 -0.64
N GLU A 632 13.07 -24.44 -1.20
CA GLU A 632 13.27 -25.87 -1.45
C GLU A 632 14.47 -26.11 -2.36
N LEU A 633 14.60 -25.30 -3.43
CA LEU A 633 15.72 -25.40 -4.37
C LEU A 633 17.07 -25.10 -3.70
N LEU A 634 17.12 -24.12 -2.80
CA LEU A 634 18.33 -23.77 -2.04
C LEU A 634 18.70 -24.87 -1.03
N VAL A 635 17.71 -25.48 -0.38
CA VAL A 635 17.93 -26.64 0.51
C VAL A 635 18.45 -27.84 -0.28
N GLU A 636 17.90 -28.12 -1.46
CA GLU A 636 18.41 -29.16 -2.38
C GLU A 636 19.84 -28.89 -2.89
N LEU A 637 20.29 -27.64 -2.86
CA LEU A 637 21.65 -27.22 -3.17
C LEU A 637 22.59 -27.27 -1.95
N GLY A 638 22.10 -27.74 -0.80
CA GLY A 638 22.89 -27.96 0.41
C GLY A 638 23.06 -26.73 1.30
N ILE A 639 22.23 -25.70 1.15
CA ILE A 639 22.23 -24.55 2.06
C ILE A 639 21.59 -24.91 3.39
N ALA A 640 22.30 -24.65 4.50
CA ALA A 640 21.87 -25.00 5.85
C ALA A 640 20.85 -24.02 6.46
N SER A 641 20.91 -22.74 6.10
CA SER A 641 20.02 -21.68 6.62
C SER A 641 19.34 -20.96 5.46
N VAL A 642 18.01 -21.05 5.41
CA VAL A 642 17.18 -20.32 4.44
C VAL A 642 15.99 -19.72 5.17
N ASP A 643 15.94 -18.41 5.21
CA ASP A 643 14.90 -17.61 5.82
C ASP A 643 14.08 -16.91 4.73
N VAL A 644 12.78 -16.74 4.99
CA VAL A 644 11.90 -15.96 4.12
C VAL A 644 11.40 -14.78 4.94
N VAL A 645 11.63 -13.57 4.44
CA VAL A 645 11.25 -12.33 5.12
C VAL A 645 10.29 -11.53 4.25
N ASP A 646 9.28 -10.93 4.86
CA ASP A 646 8.39 -10.01 4.17
C ASP A 646 9.11 -8.67 3.93
N ILE A 647 9.05 -8.18 2.69
CA ILE A 647 9.58 -6.89 2.26
C ILE A 647 8.39 -5.97 1.94
N GLY A 648 8.51 -4.68 2.20
CA GLY A 648 7.44 -3.75 1.87
C GLY A 648 6.17 -4.10 2.65
N TRP A 649 5.01 -3.87 2.06
CA TRP A 649 3.75 -3.94 2.78
C TRP A 649 3.24 -5.36 3.03
N GLY A 650 4.04 -6.40 2.73
CA GLY A 650 3.60 -7.80 2.74
C GLY A 650 2.62 -8.12 1.59
N PHE A 651 2.41 -7.16 0.68
CA PHE A 651 1.65 -7.27 -0.55
C PHE A 651 2.30 -6.42 -1.65
N GLY A 652 1.89 -6.65 -2.89
CA GLY A 652 2.51 -6.03 -4.07
C GLY A 652 3.53 -6.94 -4.75
N ARG A 653 4.07 -6.48 -5.88
CA ARG A 653 4.87 -7.31 -6.79
C ARG A 653 6.11 -7.90 -6.12
N PHE A 654 6.89 -7.08 -5.41
CA PHE A 654 8.06 -7.51 -4.64
C PHE A 654 7.79 -7.44 -3.14
N HIS A 655 7.16 -8.47 -2.59
CA HIS A 655 6.70 -8.48 -1.20
C HIS A 655 7.49 -9.41 -0.27
N ARG A 656 8.47 -10.17 -0.79
CA ARG A 656 9.29 -11.11 -0.01
C ARG A 656 10.72 -11.21 -0.51
N ALA A 657 11.62 -11.54 0.41
CA ALA A 657 13.00 -11.96 0.13
C ALA A 657 13.23 -13.35 0.68
N VAL A 658 13.95 -14.17 -0.09
CA VAL A 658 14.55 -15.41 0.40
C VAL A 658 16.01 -15.14 0.69
N ILE A 659 16.41 -15.29 1.95
CA ILE A 659 17.77 -15.05 2.43
C ILE A 659 18.41 -16.40 2.75
N ALA A 660 19.55 -16.66 2.13
CA ALA A 660 20.32 -17.87 2.31
C ALA A 660 21.76 -17.55 2.73
N GLY A 661 22.26 -18.29 3.70
CA GLY A 661 23.64 -18.16 4.19
C GLY A 661 24.31 -19.51 4.32
N ARG A 662 25.60 -19.58 3.97
CA ARG A 662 26.47 -20.71 4.31
C ARG A 662 26.95 -20.56 5.76
N ARG A 663 26.17 -21.05 6.73
CA ARG A 663 26.70 -21.29 8.08
C ARG A 663 27.61 -22.51 8.09
#